data_AF-A0AAR5P5U7-F1
#
_entry.id   AF-A0AAR5P5U7-F1
#
_cell.length_a   1.000
_cell.length_b   1.000
_cell.length_c   1.000
_cell.angle_alpha   90.00
_cell.angle_beta   90.00
_cell.angle_gamma   90.00
#
_symmetry.space_group_name_H-M   'P 1'
#
loop_
_entity.id
_entity.type
_entity.pdbx_description
1 polymer ?
#
loop_
_entity_poly.entity_id
_entity_poly.type
_entity_poly.pdbx_seq_one_letter_code
_entity_poly.pdbx_strand_id
1 'polypeptide(L)'
;MGRRKPGFRKNHYFSHQRKGKSPPPQNDDRKPYNDIVRENEKFVEYYKTQNVCDPEEFDDFISTMKKDLPSTFRITGSKGVAKKMLSLVERELITECIQNATPGKPTNMFPLPWYPDKLAWQLELTRKDIRSVEAYYKLHNFLISETEHGTISRQETVSMIPPLVLDVQPHHKILDMCAAPGSKTAQLLELLHSSGDPIPSGYVIANDVDNKRCYMLVHQAKRLNSPCVAVINHDSALLPNIFESLPDGSTQQVQLDRILCDVPCSGDGTMRKNPDIWMKWTPANALNLHGIQYRILRRATELLAQGGRIVYSTCSINPIENEAVIHRMLAKANGSLELVDVSGSLPGLKFKPGMDNWLVSSRNLEFYKNFEEVDEKWRTTIRPQMFPPDSETRAKFNLNRCIRILPHQQNTGAFFVAVLRKVGPFTSKEKRNETDNVGPEKPSSKGDFDERLPQNQRKRRRKDVYREDPYVFFKEGEEVWSDIKSFYDISEKFDEQCLLTRCHEGKKKNIYLTSAGIRDLVITNQSTIKFINTGVKAFVRCDNKNMKCAFRVANDGLESIYPYIGNCRKVSIPIDDLITLLTNNTPQNSPAIASLSENVQQQVKDLGPGSCILIYTEKSDDDQNDMQIHISGWRGTSSLRCYTTQHSTVHLLRLLGGDISKYDVNKFKPLEENPEATTSNEGHNQAPDLNGA
;
A
#
# COMPACT_ATOMS: atom_id res chain seq x y z
N MET A 1 10.30 -73.46 32.70
CA MET A 1 10.52 -74.24 31.46
C MET A 1 10.78 -73.29 30.30
N GLY A 2 11.69 -73.65 29.39
CA GLY A 2 11.68 -73.16 28.00
C GLY A 2 12.55 -71.94 27.68
N ARG A 3 13.66 -72.18 26.98
CA ARG A 3 14.72 -71.24 26.55
C ARG A 3 14.38 -70.45 25.25
N ARG A 4 14.98 -69.24 25.13
CA ARG A 4 15.68 -68.58 23.98
C ARG A 4 14.95 -68.54 22.61
N LYS A 5 14.96 -67.47 21.78
CA LYS A 5 15.97 -66.41 21.47
C LYS A 5 15.31 -65.34 20.52
N PRO A 6 15.99 -64.29 19.99
CA PRO A 6 15.79 -62.89 20.41
C PRO A 6 15.48 -61.89 19.26
N GLY A 7 15.12 -60.64 19.61
CA GLY A 7 15.07 -59.55 18.63
C GLY A 7 14.67 -58.18 19.17
N PHE A 8 15.65 -57.43 19.67
CA PHE A 8 15.73 -55.95 19.72
C PHE A 8 14.76 -55.13 20.61
N ARG A 9 15.29 -54.71 21.77
CA ARG A 9 14.87 -53.51 22.52
C ARG A 9 15.53 -52.26 21.94
N LYS A 10 14.76 -51.17 21.80
CA LYS A 10 15.25 -49.81 21.55
C LYS A 10 15.63 -49.15 22.88
N ASN A 11 16.87 -48.68 22.98
CA ASN A 11 17.26 -47.44 23.64
C ASN A 11 18.67 -47.09 23.16
N HIS A 12 18.83 -45.91 22.58
CA HIS A 12 19.89 -44.92 22.83
C HIS A 12 20.07 -43.96 21.65
N TYR A 13 20.05 -42.67 22.00
CA TYR A 13 20.87 -41.58 21.46
C TYR A 13 21.57 -41.81 20.12
N PHE A 14 21.23 -40.99 19.12
CA PHE A 14 22.07 -40.82 17.93
C PHE A 14 22.50 -39.37 17.76
N SER A 15 23.81 -39.18 17.94
CA SER A 15 24.63 -38.09 17.43
C SER A 15 24.57 -38.05 15.90
N HIS A 16 24.24 -36.90 15.31
CA HIS A 16 24.41 -36.70 13.87
C HIS A 16 25.88 -36.34 13.57
N GLN A 17 26.69 -37.36 13.32
CA GLN A 17 27.95 -37.22 12.59
C GLN A 17 27.65 -36.83 11.12
N ARG A 18 28.22 -35.70 10.69
CA ARG A 18 28.30 -35.27 9.30
C ARG A 18 29.12 -36.30 8.50
N LYS A 19 28.48 -37.03 7.59
CA LYS A 19 29.18 -37.70 6.48
C LYS A 19 29.20 -36.76 5.29
N GLY A 20 30.41 -36.44 4.83
CA GLY A 20 30.65 -35.67 3.62
C GLY A 20 29.99 -36.32 2.41
N LYS A 21 29.01 -35.63 1.85
CA LYS A 21 28.65 -35.74 0.45
C LYS A 21 29.09 -34.45 -0.20
N SER A 22 29.98 -34.54 -1.16
CA SER A 22 30.37 -33.46 -2.05
C SER A 22 29.09 -32.81 -2.61
N PRO A 23 29.01 -31.47 -2.66
CA PRO A 23 27.89 -30.82 -3.34
C PRO A 23 27.85 -31.31 -4.79
N PRO A 24 26.67 -31.56 -5.38
CA PRO A 24 26.59 -31.72 -6.81
C PRO A 24 27.16 -30.45 -7.46
N PRO A 25 27.86 -30.54 -8.61
CA PRO A 25 28.38 -29.36 -9.27
C PRO A 25 27.21 -28.41 -9.51
N GLN A 26 27.25 -27.24 -8.86
CA GLN A 26 26.41 -26.12 -9.25
C GLN A 26 26.87 -25.77 -10.65
N ASN A 27 26.13 -26.21 -11.68
CA ASN A 27 26.09 -25.47 -12.91
C ASN A 27 25.52 -24.10 -12.53
N ASP A 28 26.43 -23.16 -12.29
CA ASP A 28 26.14 -21.75 -12.24
C ASP A 28 25.79 -21.30 -13.66
N ASP A 29 24.61 -21.70 -14.12
CA ASP A 29 23.99 -21.19 -15.34
C ASP A 29 23.40 -19.78 -15.11
N ARG A 30 23.93 -19.02 -14.13
CA ARG A 30 23.74 -17.57 -14.09
C ARG A 30 24.59 -16.97 -15.18
N LYS A 31 24.02 -16.97 -16.38
CA LYS A 31 24.40 -16.02 -17.41
C LYS A 31 24.41 -14.63 -16.74
N PRO A 32 25.43 -13.78 -16.97
CA PRO A 32 25.31 -12.35 -16.66
C PRO A 32 23.99 -11.85 -17.26
N TYR A 33 23.41 -10.76 -16.76
CA TYR A 33 22.18 -10.14 -17.26
C TYR A 33 22.33 -9.87 -18.78
N ASN A 34 22.14 -10.91 -19.60
CA ASN A 34 22.22 -10.86 -21.04
C ASN A 34 21.03 -9.99 -21.41
N ASP A 35 21.32 -8.92 -22.13
CA ASP A 35 20.41 -7.88 -22.53
C ASP A 35 19.01 -8.44 -22.80
N ILE A 36 18.08 -8.20 -21.87
CA ILE A 36 16.68 -8.58 -22.08
C ILE A 36 16.26 -7.92 -23.39
N VAL A 37 15.81 -8.71 -24.36
CA VAL A 37 15.43 -8.21 -25.68
C VAL A 37 14.23 -7.27 -25.51
N ARG A 38 14.47 -5.97 -25.68
CA ARG A 38 13.45 -4.91 -25.60
C ARG A 38 12.79 -4.68 -26.95
N GLU A 39 12.42 -5.77 -27.62
CA GLU A 39 11.87 -5.75 -28.96
C GLU A 39 10.73 -6.75 -29.08
N ASN A 40 9.68 -6.34 -29.79
CA ASN A 40 8.55 -7.19 -30.14
C ASN A 40 7.85 -6.58 -31.36
N GLU A 41 8.01 -7.21 -32.52
CA GLU A 41 7.41 -6.72 -33.78
C GLU A 41 5.89 -6.65 -33.70
N LYS A 42 5.26 -7.64 -33.05
CA LYS A 42 3.80 -7.66 -32.88
C LYS A 42 3.30 -6.50 -32.03
N PHE A 43 4.05 -6.13 -30.99
CA PHE A 43 3.73 -4.97 -30.14
C PHE A 43 3.77 -3.69 -30.97
N VAL A 44 4.85 -3.50 -31.75
CA VAL A 44 5.03 -2.32 -32.60
C VAL A 44 3.93 -2.24 -33.66
N GLU A 45 3.68 -3.32 -34.39
CA GLU A 45 2.62 -3.40 -35.40
C GLU A 45 1.24 -3.14 -34.81
N TYR A 46 0.93 -3.74 -33.66
CA TYR A 46 -0.34 -3.55 -32.98
C TYR A 46 -0.55 -2.09 -32.59
N TYR A 47 0.37 -1.49 -31.86
CA TYR A 47 0.20 -0.13 -31.37
C TYR A 47 0.27 0.93 -32.46
N LYS A 48 1.01 0.67 -33.54
CA LYS A 48 0.99 1.49 -34.75
C LYS A 48 -0.38 1.44 -35.42
N THR A 49 -0.95 0.24 -35.56
CA THR A 49 -2.27 0.03 -36.17
C THR A 49 -3.41 0.61 -35.32
N GLN A 50 -3.29 0.55 -34.00
CA GLN A 50 -4.25 1.16 -33.07
C GLN A 50 -4.21 2.69 -33.07
N ASN A 51 -3.14 3.32 -33.60
CA ASN A 51 -2.99 4.77 -33.62
C ASN A 51 -3.08 5.42 -32.22
N VAL A 52 -2.32 4.87 -31.26
CA VAL A 52 -2.36 5.32 -29.84
C VAL A 52 -1.67 6.66 -29.59
N CYS A 53 -0.81 7.11 -30.49
CA CYS A 53 -0.23 8.45 -30.53
C CYS A 53 -0.11 8.92 -31.97
N ASP A 54 0.26 10.18 -32.17
CA ASP A 54 0.39 10.74 -33.50
C ASP A 54 1.51 9.99 -34.26
N PRO A 55 1.38 9.74 -35.57
CA PRO A 55 2.37 8.98 -36.34
C PRO A 55 3.80 9.53 -36.24
N GLU A 56 3.92 10.85 -36.09
CA GLU A 56 5.18 11.58 -35.93
C GLU A 56 5.85 11.34 -34.57
N GLU A 57 5.07 11.02 -33.53
CA GLU A 57 5.54 10.76 -32.16
C GLU A 57 5.84 9.26 -31.92
N PHE A 58 5.41 8.38 -32.84
CA PHE A 58 5.42 6.94 -32.61
C PHE A 58 6.82 6.34 -32.43
N ASP A 59 7.81 6.84 -33.17
CA ASP A 59 9.19 6.37 -33.05
C ASP A 59 9.80 6.78 -31.69
N ASP A 60 9.46 7.97 -31.18
CA ASP A 60 9.90 8.41 -29.85
C ASP A 60 9.18 7.65 -28.73
N PHE A 61 7.89 7.33 -28.92
CA PHE A 61 7.15 6.43 -28.04
C PHE A 61 7.84 5.08 -27.88
N ILE A 62 8.18 4.41 -28.99
CA ILE A 62 8.88 3.12 -28.97
C ILE A 62 10.29 3.26 -28.39
N SER A 63 11.04 4.28 -28.80
CA SER A 63 12.39 4.58 -28.28
C SER A 63 12.39 4.75 -26.77
N THR A 64 11.42 5.49 -26.22
CA THR A 64 11.27 5.72 -24.78
C THR A 64 10.86 4.45 -24.04
N MET A 65 9.97 3.64 -24.60
CA MET A 65 9.58 2.33 -24.04
C MET A 65 10.76 1.37 -23.90
N LYS A 66 11.79 1.49 -24.76
CA LYS A 66 13.03 0.71 -24.66
C LYS A 66 14.00 1.21 -23.58
N LYS A 67 13.78 2.37 -22.96
CA LYS A 67 14.67 2.95 -21.93
C LYS A 67 14.20 2.60 -20.52
N ASP A 68 15.15 2.53 -19.58
CA ASP A 68 14.85 2.35 -18.15
C ASP A 68 14.00 3.49 -17.61
N LEU A 69 13.11 3.16 -16.68
CA LEU A 69 12.27 4.15 -16.00
C LEU A 69 13.10 4.96 -14.97
N PRO A 70 12.92 6.30 -14.90
CA PRO A 70 13.51 7.12 -13.84
C PRO A 70 13.07 6.67 -12.44
N SER A 71 13.91 6.96 -11.44
CA SER A 71 13.54 6.73 -10.04
C SER A 71 12.66 7.86 -9.55
N THR A 72 11.62 7.54 -8.78
CA THR A 72 10.67 8.51 -8.26
C THR A 72 10.39 8.24 -6.80
N PHE A 73 10.18 9.30 -6.03
CA PHE A 73 9.82 9.21 -4.63
C PHE A 73 8.86 10.33 -4.24
N ARG A 74 8.22 10.13 -3.10
CA ARG A 74 7.28 11.07 -2.53
C ARG A 74 7.53 11.23 -1.04
N ILE A 75 7.51 12.45 -0.57
CA ILE A 75 7.58 12.80 0.84
C ILE A 75 6.18 12.63 1.44
N THR A 76 6.12 11.92 2.55
CA THR A 76 4.92 11.61 3.32
C THR A 76 5.02 12.26 4.72
N GLY A 77 3.96 12.18 5.52
CA GLY A 77 3.97 12.65 6.92
C GLY A 77 3.08 13.86 7.18
N SER A 78 3.08 14.35 8.42
CA SER A 78 2.32 15.53 8.83
C SER A 78 2.85 16.79 8.14
N LYS A 79 2.01 17.82 7.98
CA LYS A 79 2.35 19.04 7.23
C LYS A 79 3.67 19.67 7.68
N GLY A 80 3.91 19.77 8.99
CA GLY A 80 5.16 20.34 9.55
C GLY A 80 6.40 19.50 9.20
N VAL A 81 6.34 18.19 9.45
CA VAL A 81 7.45 17.27 9.17
C VAL A 81 7.75 17.19 7.68
N ALA A 82 6.71 17.07 6.84
CA ALA A 82 6.86 16.99 5.39
C ALA A 82 7.50 18.26 4.80
N LYS A 83 7.16 19.46 5.31
CA LYS A 83 7.79 20.72 4.89
C LYS A 83 9.27 20.80 5.28
N LYS A 84 9.63 20.42 6.51
CA LYS A 84 11.04 20.38 6.95
C LYS A 84 11.85 19.39 6.10
N MET A 85 11.27 18.22 5.84
CA MET A 85 11.86 17.20 4.96
C MET A 85 12.04 17.71 3.53
N LEU A 86 11.04 18.41 2.98
CA LEU A 86 11.15 19.02 1.66
C LEU A 86 12.29 20.05 1.61
N SER A 87 12.39 20.92 2.62
CA SER A 87 13.48 21.89 2.72
C SER A 87 14.85 21.21 2.76
N LEU A 88 15.00 20.15 3.55
CA LEU A 88 16.23 19.37 3.64
C LEU A 88 16.61 18.74 2.29
N VAL A 89 15.64 18.10 1.63
CA VAL A 89 15.84 17.47 0.32
C VAL A 89 16.24 18.49 -0.73
N GLU A 90 15.53 19.62 -0.83
CA GLU A 90 15.75 20.63 -1.85
C GLU A 90 17.05 21.43 -1.61
N ARG A 91 17.24 21.96 -0.40
CA ARG A 91 18.33 22.90 -0.09
C ARG A 91 19.67 22.23 0.15
N GLU A 92 19.67 21.00 0.67
CA GLU A 92 20.92 20.30 1.00
C GLU A 92 21.20 19.21 -0.02
N LEU A 93 20.38 18.15 -0.05
CA LEU A 93 20.71 16.94 -0.81
C LEU A 93 20.71 17.16 -2.33
N ILE A 94 19.64 17.77 -2.87
CA ILE A 94 19.52 18.00 -4.31
C ILE A 94 20.49 19.09 -4.77
N THR A 95 20.66 20.15 -3.98
CA THR A 95 21.64 21.20 -4.29
C THR A 95 23.07 20.65 -4.33
N GLU A 96 23.47 19.81 -3.37
CA GLU A 96 24.77 19.11 -3.39
C GLU A 96 24.90 18.21 -4.63
N CYS A 97 23.84 17.50 -5.01
CA CYS A 97 23.81 16.66 -6.22
C CYS A 97 24.00 17.48 -7.51
N ILE A 98 23.37 18.65 -7.61
CA ILE A 98 23.50 19.54 -8.78
C ILE A 98 24.90 20.15 -8.85
N GLN A 99 25.47 20.56 -7.72
CA GLN A 99 26.84 21.12 -7.67
C GLN A 99 27.91 20.09 -8.03
N ASN A 100 27.70 18.82 -7.68
CA ASN A 100 28.60 17.71 -7.97
C ASN A 100 28.24 16.97 -9.28
N ALA A 101 27.43 17.60 -10.14
CA ALA A 101 27.05 17.04 -11.42
C ALA A 101 28.28 16.75 -12.29
N THR A 102 28.25 15.62 -13.00
CA THR A 102 29.32 15.28 -13.94
C THR A 102 29.30 16.27 -15.12
N PRO A 103 30.43 16.92 -15.45
CA PRO A 103 30.49 17.86 -16.56
C PRO A 103 29.97 17.24 -17.87
N GLY A 104 29.03 17.92 -18.53
CA GLY A 104 28.44 17.47 -19.80
C GLY A 104 27.27 16.48 -19.68
N LYS A 105 26.87 16.07 -18.47
CA LYS A 105 25.67 15.25 -18.23
C LYS A 105 24.67 16.02 -17.36
N PRO A 106 23.51 16.47 -17.88
CA PRO A 106 22.52 17.19 -17.08
C PRO A 106 21.95 16.27 -15.99
N THR A 107 21.90 16.78 -14.76
CA THR A 107 21.29 16.08 -13.62
C THR A 107 19.82 16.43 -13.56
N ASN A 108 18.97 15.62 -14.20
CA ASN A 108 17.52 15.84 -14.19
C ASN A 108 16.92 15.34 -12.88
N MET A 109 16.87 16.23 -11.90
CA MET A 109 16.17 16.06 -10.62
C MET A 109 15.17 17.20 -10.46
N PHE A 110 13.88 16.90 -10.44
CA PHE A 110 12.86 17.94 -10.40
C PHE A 110 11.60 17.48 -9.66
N PRO A 111 10.88 18.41 -9.02
CA PRO A 111 9.56 18.11 -8.46
C PRO A 111 8.57 17.89 -9.60
N LEU A 112 7.67 16.93 -9.43
CA LEU A 112 6.62 16.66 -10.40
C LEU A 112 5.65 17.85 -10.45
N PRO A 113 5.48 18.53 -11.60
CA PRO A 113 4.76 19.81 -11.67
C PRO A 113 3.28 19.69 -11.29
N TRP A 114 2.70 18.50 -11.48
CA TRP A 114 1.30 18.19 -11.20
C TRP A 114 1.05 17.56 -9.84
N TYR A 115 2.10 17.27 -9.06
CA TYR A 115 1.95 16.74 -7.71
C TYR A 115 1.84 17.90 -6.71
N PRO A 116 0.83 17.90 -5.81
CA PRO A 116 0.65 19.00 -4.84
C PRO A 116 1.89 19.28 -3.98
N ASP A 117 2.09 20.55 -3.64
CA ASP A 117 3.09 21.03 -2.67
C ASP A 117 4.54 20.59 -2.95
N LYS A 118 4.87 20.22 -4.21
CA LYS A 118 6.19 19.72 -4.63
C LYS A 118 6.67 18.49 -3.82
N LEU A 119 5.73 17.70 -3.28
CA LEU A 119 6.08 16.57 -2.40
C LEU A 119 6.52 15.31 -3.17
N ALA A 120 6.40 15.27 -4.50
CA ALA A 120 6.87 14.16 -5.30
C ALA A 120 7.95 14.61 -6.30
N TRP A 121 8.98 13.78 -6.47
CA TRP A 121 10.18 14.11 -7.24
C TRP A 121 10.56 12.98 -8.19
N GLN A 122 11.12 13.36 -9.33
CA GLN A 122 11.72 12.45 -10.30
C GLN A 122 13.24 12.65 -10.34
N LEU A 123 13.97 11.54 -10.31
CA LEU A 123 15.44 11.48 -10.32
C LEU A 123 15.91 10.62 -11.49
N GLU A 124 16.59 11.23 -12.45
CA GLU A 124 17.20 10.54 -13.58
C GLU A 124 18.65 10.15 -13.27
N LEU A 125 18.81 9.26 -12.28
CA LEU A 125 20.10 8.72 -11.87
C LEU A 125 20.24 7.25 -12.25
N THR A 126 21.37 6.90 -12.89
CA THR A 126 21.71 5.50 -13.15
C THR A 126 22.41 4.87 -11.94
N ARG A 127 22.46 3.54 -11.88
CA ARG A 127 23.26 2.82 -10.87
C ARG A 127 24.75 3.16 -10.93
N LYS A 128 25.26 3.53 -12.10
CA LYS A 128 26.65 3.97 -12.28
C LYS A 128 26.87 5.33 -11.63
N ASP A 129 25.93 6.26 -11.82
CA ASP A 129 25.98 7.60 -11.21
C ASP A 129 26.01 7.48 -9.68
N ILE A 130 25.06 6.74 -9.10
CA ILE A 130 24.96 6.51 -7.65
C ILE A 130 26.25 5.91 -7.06
N ARG A 131 26.97 5.08 -7.83
CA ARG A 131 28.19 4.44 -7.34
C ARG A 131 29.44 5.30 -7.46
N SER A 132 29.44 6.30 -8.35
CA SER A 132 30.63 7.07 -8.73
C SER A 132 30.71 8.43 -8.07
N VAL A 133 29.57 9.04 -7.73
CA VAL A 133 29.52 10.37 -7.11
C VAL A 133 29.00 10.25 -5.68
N GLU A 134 29.73 10.81 -4.72
CA GLU A 134 29.40 10.74 -3.30
C GLU A 134 28.03 11.37 -2.99
N ALA A 135 27.73 12.54 -3.56
CA ALA A 135 26.44 13.22 -3.37
C ALA A 135 25.24 12.34 -3.77
N TYR A 136 25.33 11.63 -4.90
CA TYR A 136 24.28 10.71 -5.36
C TYR A 136 24.14 9.48 -4.46
N TYR A 137 25.26 9.00 -3.91
CA TYR A 137 25.25 7.90 -2.95
C TYR A 137 24.59 8.32 -1.62
N LYS A 138 24.90 9.51 -1.10
CA LYS A 138 24.25 10.08 0.09
C LYS A 138 22.75 10.21 -0.10
N LEU A 139 22.30 10.81 -1.22
CA LEU A 139 20.86 10.91 -1.54
C LEU A 139 20.22 9.53 -1.61
N HIS A 140 20.87 8.54 -2.23
CA HIS A 140 20.34 7.19 -2.32
C HIS A 140 20.16 6.51 -0.94
N ASN A 141 21.17 6.60 -0.07
CA ASN A 141 21.11 6.05 1.29
C ASN A 141 20.03 6.76 2.13
N PHE A 142 19.91 8.08 1.99
CA PHE A 142 18.83 8.85 2.60
C PHE A 142 17.46 8.32 2.17
N LEU A 143 17.22 8.15 0.87
CA LEU A 143 15.93 7.64 0.36
C LEU A 143 15.62 6.24 0.91
N ILE A 144 16.62 5.36 1.06
CA ILE A 144 16.43 4.02 1.64
C ILE A 144 16.02 4.13 3.11
N SER A 145 16.81 4.85 3.91
CA SER A 145 16.56 5.02 5.35
C SER A 145 15.19 5.63 5.63
N GLU A 146 14.80 6.65 4.87
CA GLU A 146 13.51 7.33 5.03
C GLU A 146 12.33 6.48 4.52
N THR A 147 12.56 5.60 3.54
CA THR A 147 11.55 4.63 3.08
C THR A 147 11.26 3.55 4.13
N GLU A 148 12.28 3.13 4.88
CA GLU A 148 12.14 2.18 5.97
C GLU A 148 11.43 2.79 7.17
N HIS A 149 11.70 4.07 7.47
CA HIS A 149 11.00 4.81 8.50
C HIS A 149 9.52 5.08 8.14
N GLY A 150 9.25 5.43 6.88
CA GLY A 150 7.90 5.68 6.37
C GLY A 150 7.63 7.10 5.91
N THR A 151 8.57 8.03 6.09
CA THR A 151 8.50 9.46 5.67
C THR A 151 8.76 9.66 4.17
N ILE A 152 9.30 8.65 3.51
CA ILE A 152 9.40 8.61 2.04
C ILE A 152 8.71 7.37 1.49
N SER A 153 7.97 7.53 0.41
CA SER A 153 7.39 6.45 -0.38
C SER A 153 8.04 6.42 -1.76
N ARG A 154 8.59 5.26 -2.15
CA ARG A 154 9.08 5.02 -3.50
C ARG A 154 7.94 4.47 -4.34
N GLN A 155 7.43 5.32 -5.23
CA GLN A 155 6.26 5.02 -6.05
C GLN A 155 6.48 5.64 -7.43
N GLU A 156 6.14 4.90 -8.48
CA GLU A 156 6.20 5.40 -9.87
C GLU A 156 5.26 6.61 -10.07
N THR A 157 5.69 7.59 -10.87
CA THR A 157 4.93 8.81 -11.18
C THR A 157 3.47 8.54 -11.52
N VAL A 158 3.22 7.75 -12.57
CA VAL A 158 1.86 7.51 -13.06
C VAL A 158 0.97 6.73 -12.08
N SER A 159 1.58 5.96 -11.17
CA SER A 159 0.87 5.26 -10.10
C SER A 159 0.33 6.20 -9.02
N MET A 160 0.83 7.44 -8.96
CA MET A 160 0.37 8.46 -8.02
C MET A 160 -0.93 9.16 -8.46
N ILE A 161 -1.28 9.08 -9.75
CA ILE A 161 -2.40 9.82 -10.35
C ILE A 161 -3.76 9.33 -9.85
N PRO A 162 -4.07 8.01 -9.80
CA PRO A 162 -5.41 7.55 -9.46
C PRO A 162 -5.92 8.02 -8.09
N PRO A 163 -5.12 7.97 -7.00
CA PRO A 163 -5.58 8.50 -5.71
C PRO A 163 -5.84 10.01 -5.72
N LEU A 164 -5.07 10.81 -6.50
CA LEU A 164 -5.26 12.26 -6.58
C LEU A 164 -6.58 12.63 -7.26
N VAL A 165 -6.92 11.98 -8.37
CA VAL A 165 -8.18 12.27 -9.09
C VAL A 165 -9.41 11.60 -8.47
N LEU A 166 -9.21 10.69 -7.50
CA LEU A 166 -10.29 10.12 -6.69
C LEU A 166 -10.91 11.15 -5.76
N ASP A 167 -10.22 12.26 -5.46
CA ASP A 167 -10.74 13.36 -4.63
C ASP A 167 -11.26 12.85 -3.27
N VAL A 168 -10.32 12.33 -2.48
CA VAL A 168 -10.56 11.78 -1.16
C VAL A 168 -10.69 12.90 -0.14
N GLN A 169 -11.63 12.74 0.80
CA GLN A 169 -11.90 13.67 1.88
C GLN A 169 -11.91 12.88 3.20
N PRO A 170 -11.61 13.51 4.35
CA PRO A 170 -11.43 12.82 5.64
C PRO A 170 -12.62 11.98 6.12
N HIS A 171 -13.83 12.29 5.66
CA HIS A 171 -15.05 11.58 6.06
C HIS A 171 -15.42 10.41 5.12
N HIS A 172 -14.73 10.23 4.00
CA HIS A 172 -15.10 9.24 3.00
C HIS A 172 -14.85 7.80 3.48
N LYS A 173 -15.80 6.92 3.16
CA LYS A 173 -15.66 5.46 3.18
C LYS A 173 -15.05 5.01 1.84
N ILE A 174 -13.82 4.53 1.88
CA ILE A 174 -13.00 4.28 0.67
C ILE A 174 -12.74 2.78 0.51
N LEU A 175 -12.81 2.27 -0.72
CA LEU A 175 -12.40 0.90 -1.05
C LEU A 175 -11.33 0.90 -2.14
N ASP A 176 -10.21 0.25 -1.85
CA ASP A 176 -9.19 -0.11 -2.83
C ASP A 176 -9.40 -1.58 -3.23
N MET A 177 -9.88 -1.81 -4.45
CA MET A 177 -10.36 -3.13 -4.92
C MET A 177 -9.22 -4.13 -5.11
N CYS A 178 -8.02 -3.66 -5.44
CA CYS A 178 -6.86 -4.46 -5.85
C CYS A 178 -5.58 -3.83 -5.24
N ALA A 179 -5.53 -3.84 -3.92
CA ALA A 179 -4.69 -2.94 -3.15
C ALA A 179 -3.20 -3.29 -3.13
N ALA A 180 -2.81 -4.56 -3.21
CA ALA A 180 -1.41 -4.91 -3.01
C ALA A 180 -0.54 -4.50 -4.21
N PRO A 181 0.70 -4.00 -4.01
CA PRO A 181 1.48 -4.04 -2.78
C PRO A 181 1.16 -2.94 -1.75
N GLY A 182 0.26 -1.99 -2.05
CA GLY A 182 -0.25 -1.03 -1.07
C GLY A 182 0.20 0.42 -1.22
N SER A 183 0.91 0.77 -2.29
CA SER A 183 1.36 2.16 -2.50
C SER A 183 0.19 3.14 -2.70
N LYS A 184 -0.83 2.74 -3.47
CA LYS A 184 -2.04 3.55 -3.65
C LYS A 184 -2.89 3.60 -2.39
N THR A 185 -3.06 2.47 -1.69
CA THR A 185 -3.72 2.43 -0.39
C THR A 185 -3.05 3.38 0.62
N ALA A 186 -1.71 3.40 0.64
CA ALA A 186 -0.95 4.30 1.50
C ALA A 186 -1.25 5.77 1.15
N GLN A 187 -1.20 6.12 -0.13
CA GLN A 187 -1.56 7.47 -0.60
C GLN A 187 -3.01 7.85 -0.26
N LEU A 188 -3.96 6.90 -0.35
CA LEU A 188 -5.36 7.13 0.05
C LEU A 188 -5.48 7.44 1.55
N LEU A 189 -4.73 6.74 2.40
CA LEU A 189 -4.71 6.99 3.84
C LEU A 189 -4.13 8.35 4.18
N GLU A 190 -3.08 8.78 3.50
CA GLU A 190 -2.52 10.11 3.70
C GLU A 190 -3.51 11.21 3.29
N LEU A 191 -4.21 11.05 2.17
CA LEU A 191 -5.27 11.98 1.75
C LEU A 191 -6.44 12.02 2.76
N LEU A 192 -6.79 10.87 3.35
CA LEU A 192 -7.81 10.77 4.40
C LEU A 192 -7.41 11.58 5.65
N HIS A 193 -6.13 11.68 5.97
CA HIS A 193 -5.59 12.41 7.13
C HIS A 193 -5.27 13.89 6.86
N SER A 194 -5.71 14.43 5.72
CA SER A 194 -5.37 15.79 5.29
C SER A 194 -5.91 16.93 6.17
N SER A 195 -6.96 16.70 6.96
CA SER A 195 -7.52 17.70 7.89
C SER A 195 -6.66 17.94 9.13
N GLY A 196 -5.73 17.04 9.44
CA GLY A 196 -4.98 17.05 10.70
C GLY A 196 -5.73 16.41 11.87
N ASP A 197 -6.93 15.87 11.63
CA ASP A 197 -7.64 15.10 12.65
C ASP A 197 -6.84 13.83 13.00
N PRO A 198 -6.55 13.56 14.29
CA PRO A 198 -5.79 12.40 14.72
C PRO A 198 -6.43 11.06 14.31
N ILE A 199 -7.76 11.05 14.24
CA ILE A 199 -8.59 9.91 13.82
C ILE A 199 -9.73 10.47 12.95
N PRO A 200 -9.59 10.47 11.61
CA PRO A 200 -10.66 10.89 10.71
C PRO A 200 -11.88 9.96 10.83
N SER A 201 -13.06 10.48 10.50
CA SER A 201 -14.31 9.71 10.57
C SER A 201 -14.45 8.69 9.44
N GLY A 202 -13.79 8.93 8.31
CA GLY A 202 -13.72 8.01 7.18
C GLY A 202 -12.71 6.88 7.40
N TYR A 203 -12.62 5.97 6.44
CA TYR A 203 -11.72 4.83 6.51
C TYR A 203 -11.44 4.21 5.14
N VAL A 204 -10.36 3.43 5.05
CA VAL A 204 -9.96 2.69 3.85
C VAL A 204 -10.13 1.18 4.07
N ILE A 205 -10.88 0.53 3.20
CA ILE A 205 -10.89 -0.91 3.04
C ILE A 205 -9.93 -1.26 1.91
N ALA A 206 -8.91 -2.06 2.19
CA ALA A 206 -7.91 -2.47 1.21
C ALA A 206 -8.06 -3.97 0.92
N ASN A 207 -8.50 -4.30 -0.29
CA ASN A 207 -8.76 -5.68 -0.71
C ASN A 207 -7.71 -6.18 -1.68
N ASP A 208 -7.24 -7.41 -1.50
CA ASP A 208 -6.51 -8.14 -2.54
C ASP A 208 -6.94 -9.60 -2.58
N VAL A 209 -6.93 -10.21 -3.76
CA VAL A 209 -7.32 -11.62 -3.94
C VAL A 209 -6.24 -12.58 -3.44
N ASP A 210 -4.96 -12.18 -3.50
CA ASP A 210 -3.84 -12.98 -3.05
C ASP A 210 -3.54 -12.72 -1.58
N ASN A 211 -3.73 -13.76 -0.76
CA ASN A 211 -3.51 -13.71 0.67
C ASN A 211 -2.05 -13.39 1.05
N LYS A 212 -1.05 -13.84 0.27
CA LYS A 212 0.36 -13.50 0.53
C LYS A 212 0.62 -12.02 0.28
N ARG A 213 0.05 -11.49 -0.82
CA ARG A 213 0.16 -10.06 -1.16
C ARG A 213 -0.56 -9.17 -0.16
N CYS A 214 -1.63 -9.66 0.48
CA CYS A 214 -2.27 -8.96 1.60
C CYS A 214 -1.28 -8.69 2.75
N TYR A 215 -0.40 -9.64 3.10
CA TYR A 215 0.58 -9.40 4.17
C TYR A 215 1.65 -8.38 3.78
N MET A 216 2.02 -8.30 2.49
CA MET A 216 2.89 -7.23 1.98
C MET A 216 2.21 -5.86 2.10
N LEU A 217 0.93 -5.78 1.73
CA LEU A 217 0.08 -4.61 1.92
C LEU A 217 -0.01 -4.20 3.40
N VAL A 218 -0.17 -5.16 4.32
CA VAL A 218 -0.14 -4.89 5.77
C VAL A 218 1.18 -4.27 6.20
N HIS A 219 2.31 -4.78 5.71
CA HIS A 219 3.62 -4.23 6.02
C HIS A 219 3.77 -2.78 5.54
N GLN A 220 3.29 -2.47 4.33
CA GLN A 220 3.33 -1.11 3.78
C GLN A 220 2.38 -0.17 4.52
N ALA A 221 1.14 -0.59 4.77
CA ALA A 221 0.14 0.21 5.49
C ALA A 221 0.55 0.50 6.94
N LYS A 222 1.27 -0.43 7.60
CA LYS A 222 1.81 -0.22 8.96
C LYS A 222 2.75 0.97 9.07
N ARG A 223 3.42 1.39 7.99
CA ARG A 223 4.32 2.56 8.00
C ARG A 223 3.56 3.88 8.19
N LEU A 224 2.27 3.91 7.83
CA LEU A 224 1.43 5.09 8.02
C LEU A 224 0.72 5.13 9.37
N ASN A 225 0.76 4.04 10.14
CA ASN A 225 0.25 4.02 11.51
C ASN A 225 -1.21 4.48 11.68
N SER A 226 -2.03 4.36 10.64
CA SER A 226 -3.42 4.83 10.66
C SER A 226 -4.36 3.82 11.36
N PRO A 227 -5.22 4.26 12.30
CA PRO A 227 -6.28 3.43 12.86
C PRO A 227 -7.47 3.22 11.89
N CYS A 228 -7.46 3.88 10.74
CA CYS A 228 -8.59 3.98 9.81
C CYS A 228 -8.45 3.04 8.60
N VAL A 229 -7.78 1.89 8.73
CA VAL A 229 -7.56 0.92 7.64
C VAL A 229 -7.96 -0.49 8.05
N ALA A 230 -8.68 -1.18 7.17
CA ALA A 230 -8.92 -2.62 7.24
C ALA A 230 -8.44 -3.32 5.96
N VAL A 231 -7.57 -4.31 6.11
CA VAL A 231 -7.11 -5.18 5.02
C VAL A 231 -7.98 -6.43 4.97
N ILE A 232 -8.58 -6.69 3.81
CA ILE A 232 -9.45 -7.84 3.56
C ILE A 232 -8.93 -8.67 2.39
N ASN A 233 -9.37 -9.93 2.29
CA ASN A 233 -8.92 -10.84 1.23
C ASN A 233 -10.09 -11.53 0.54
N HIS A 234 -10.49 -11.00 -0.61
CA HIS A 234 -11.57 -11.52 -1.46
C HIS A 234 -11.26 -11.30 -2.95
N ASP A 235 -11.92 -12.09 -3.80
CA ASP A 235 -12.00 -11.79 -5.23
C ASP A 235 -12.83 -10.50 -5.41
N SER A 236 -12.20 -9.46 -5.97
CA SER A 236 -12.79 -8.14 -6.15
C SER A 236 -14.04 -8.16 -7.03
N ALA A 237 -14.16 -9.11 -7.96
CA ALA A 237 -15.36 -9.27 -8.79
C ALA A 237 -16.55 -9.85 -8.02
N LEU A 238 -16.29 -10.48 -6.86
CA LEU A 238 -17.27 -11.18 -6.03
C LEU A 238 -17.28 -10.67 -4.57
N LEU A 239 -16.73 -9.48 -4.34
CA LEU A 239 -16.58 -8.89 -3.02
C LEU A 239 -17.95 -8.82 -2.32
N PRO A 240 -18.14 -9.35 -1.09
CA PRO A 240 -19.46 -9.41 -0.45
C PRO A 240 -20.03 -8.02 -0.16
N ASN A 241 -21.33 -7.92 0.08
CA ASN A 241 -21.90 -6.69 0.63
C ASN A 241 -21.34 -6.45 2.04
N ILE A 242 -21.01 -5.21 2.35
CA ILE A 242 -20.56 -4.76 3.67
C ILE A 242 -21.77 -4.17 4.39
N PHE A 243 -21.94 -4.47 5.66
CA PHE A 243 -23.06 -4.01 6.48
C PHE A 243 -22.59 -3.19 7.68
N GLU A 244 -23.41 -2.24 8.11
CA GLU A 244 -23.25 -1.51 9.37
C GLU A 244 -24.50 -1.71 10.24
N SER A 245 -24.30 -1.66 11.55
CA SER A 245 -25.40 -1.77 12.52
C SER A 245 -25.99 -0.39 12.78
N LEU A 246 -27.31 -0.28 12.76
CA LEU A 246 -28.05 0.94 13.07
C LEU A 246 -28.39 1.01 14.57
N PRO A 247 -28.69 2.21 15.13
CA PRO A 247 -29.02 2.36 16.55
C PRO A 247 -30.23 1.55 17.02
N ASP A 248 -31.13 1.19 16.10
CA ASP A 248 -32.31 0.36 16.36
C ASP A 248 -32.02 -1.16 16.36
N GLY A 249 -30.75 -1.55 16.16
CA GLY A 249 -30.30 -2.94 16.09
C GLY A 249 -30.49 -3.61 14.73
N SER A 250 -31.05 -2.90 13.74
CA SER A 250 -31.11 -3.39 12.36
C SER A 250 -29.76 -3.23 11.65
N THR A 251 -29.59 -3.89 10.49
CA THR A 251 -28.37 -3.75 9.68
C THR A 251 -28.70 -3.16 8.31
N GLN A 252 -27.83 -2.29 7.83
CA GLN A 252 -27.93 -1.66 6.52
C GLN A 252 -26.68 -1.95 5.70
N GLN A 253 -26.83 -2.11 4.39
CA GLN A 253 -25.69 -2.21 3.49
C GLN A 253 -24.95 -0.87 3.42
N VAL A 254 -23.66 -0.90 3.73
CA VAL A 254 -22.74 0.23 3.57
C VAL A 254 -22.56 0.50 2.08
N GLN A 255 -22.79 1.75 1.70
CA GLN A 255 -22.41 2.29 0.40
C GLN A 255 -21.12 3.10 0.56
N LEU A 256 -20.20 2.97 -0.40
CA LEU A 256 -18.88 3.58 -0.34
C LEU A 256 -18.83 4.88 -1.14
N ASP A 257 -18.15 5.90 -0.62
CA ASP A 257 -18.08 7.23 -1.24
C ASP A 257 -17.06 7.28 -2.38
N ARG A 258 -15.98 6.50 -2.23
CA ARG A 258 -14.83 6.46 -3.15
C ARG A 258 -14.36 5.04 -3.35
N ILE A 259 -14.18 4.63 -4.61
CA ILE A 259 -13.63 3.30 -4.92
C ILE A 259 -12.50 3.44 -5.94
N LEU A 260 -11.34 2.88 -5.62
CA LEU A 260 -10.22 2.74 -6.52
C LEU A 260 -10.22 1.34 -7.15
N CYS A 261 -10.27 1.31 -8.47
CA CYS A 261 -10.21 0.11 -9.31
C CYS A 261 -8.90 0.11 -10.11
N ASP A 262 -7.77 -0.09 -9.43
CA ASP A 262 -6.47 -0.34 -10.08
C ASP A 262 -6.40 -1.81 -10.50
N VAL A 263 -7.03 -2.14 -11.62
CA VAL A 263 -7.36 -3.53 -11.96
C VAL A 263 -6.15 -4.29 -12.50
N PRO A 264 -6.08 -5.63 -12.29
CA PRO A 264 -5.08 -6.45 -12.96
C PRO A 264 -5.20 -6.30 -14.48
N CYS A 265 -4.07 -6.05 -15.13
CA CYS A 265 -3.99 -5.78 -16.56
C CYS A 265 -2.79 -6.48 -17.20
N SER A 266 -2.65 -6.39 -18.52
CA SER A 266 -1.52 -6.97 -19.25
C SER A 266 -0.16 -6.40 -18.82
N GLY A 267 -0.17 -5.20 -18.22
CA GLY A 267 1.01 -4.53 -17.70
C GLY A 267 1.94 -3.97 -18.78
N ASP A 268 1.47 -3.86 -20.03
CA ASP A 268 2.30 -3.46 -21.16
C ASP A 268 2.75 -1.99 -21.14
N GLY A 269 2.17 -1.16 -20.27
CA GLY A 269 2.71 0.16 -19.92
C GLY A 269 3.89 0.14 -18.97
N THR A 270 4.22 -1.02 -18.38
CA THR A 270 5.30 -1.18 -17.39
C THR A 270 6.59 -1.75 -17.97
N MET A 271 6.70 -1.92 -19.29
CA MET A 271 7.86 -2.55 -19.95
C MET A 271 9.22 -1.93 -19.59
N ARG A 272 9.24 -0.62 -19.27
CA ARG A 272 10.43 0.12 -18.83
C ARG A 272 10.94 -0.33 -17.45
N LYS A 273 10.05 -0.88 -16.62
CA LYS A 273 10.31 -1.40 -15.27
C LYS A 273 10.37 -2.93 -15.24
N ASN A 274 9.56 -3.58 -16.09
CA ASN A 274 9.43 -5.02 -16.22
C ASN A 274 9.79 -5.46 -17.66
N PRO A 275 11.09 -5.52 -18.02
CA PRO A 275 11.50 -5.79 -19.40
C PRO A 275 11.04 -7.15 -19.95
N ASP A 276 10.79 -8.13 -19.08
CA ASP A 276 10.27 -9.45 -19.45
C ASP A 276 8.95 -9.42 -20.23
N ILE A 277 8.18 -8.34 -20.09
CA ILE A 277 6.90 -8.19 -20.79
C ILE A 277 7.13 -8.09 -22.31
N TRP A 278 8.24 -7.51 -22.78
CA TRP A 278 8.57 -7.44 -24.21
C TRP A 278 8.47 -8.80 -24.90
N MET A 279 9.08 -9.83 -24.30
CA MET A 279 9.11 -11.18 -24.89
C MET A 279 7.79 -11.94 -24.76
N LYS A 280 6.93 -11.57 -23.80
CA LYS A 280 5.69 -12.27 -23.47
C LYS A 280 4.45 -11.61 -24.06
N TRP A 281 4.58 -10.38 -24.54
CA TRP A 281 3.45 -9.58 -24.99
C TRP A 281 2.78 -10.17 -26.22
N THR A 282 1.45 -10.29 -26.15
CA THR A 282 0.57 -10.67 -27.25
C THR A 282 -0.79 -9.97 -27.11
N PRO A 283 -1.56 -9.76 -28.19
CA PRO A 283 -2.91 -9.20 -28.10
C PRO A 283 -3.86 -10.01 -27.20
N ALA A 284 -3.63 -11.33 -27.10
CA ALA A 284 -4.42 -12.22 -26.27
C ALA A 284 -4.35 -11.88 -24.77
N ASN A 285 -3.29 -11.23 -24.29
CA ASN A 285 -3.17 -10.84 -22.88
C ASN A 285 -4.30 -9.89 -22.47
N ALA A 286 -4.59 -8.88 -23.28
CA ALA A 286 -5.67 -7.93 -23.06
C ALA A 286 -7.07 -8.56 -23.20
N LEU A 287 -7.28 -9.38 -24.24
CA LEU A 287 -8.56 -10.05 -24.49
C LEU A 287 -9.00 -10.92 -23.30
N ASN A 288 -8.05 -11.63 -22.69
CA ASN A 288 -8.33 -12.51 -21.55
C ASN A 288 -8.68 -11.75 -20.26
N LEU A 289 -8.24 -10.49 -20.14
CA LEU A 289 -8.42 -9.67 -18.92
C LEU A 289 -9.65 -8.76 -18.98
N HIS A 290 -10.09 -8.35 -20.17
CA HIS A 290 -11.27 -7.49 -20.36
C HIS A 290 -12.50 -7.96 -19.54
N GLY A 291 -12.78 -9.27 -19.56
CA GLY A 291 -13.93 -9.82 -18.85
C GLY A 291 -13.84 -9.70 -17.32
N ILE A 292 -12.66 -9.89 -16.73
CA ILE A 292 -12.48 -9.75 -15.28
C ILE A 292 -12.46 -8.27 -14.88
N GLN A 293 -11.80 -7.40 -15.65
CA GLN A 293 -11.76 -5.95 -15.42
C GLN A 293 -13.16 -5.35 -15.40
N TYR A 294 -14.01 -5.70 -16.37
CA TYR A 294 -15.41 -5.32 -16.38
C TYR A 294 -16.17 -5.80 -15.13
N ARG A 295 -15.97 -7.06 -14.70
CA ARG A 295 -16.68 -7.58 -13.51
C ARG A 295 -16.25 -6.86 -12.22
N ILE A 296 -14.96 -6.52 -12.09
CA ILE A 296 -14.46 -5.73 -10.97
C ILE A 296 -15.09 -4.34 -10.97
N LEU A 297 -15.09 -3.64 -12.11
CA LEU A 297 -15.68 -2.30 -12.23
C LEU A 297 -17.19 -2.31 -12.00
N ARG A 298 -17.89 -3.33 -12.51
CA ARG A 298 -19.31 -3.54 -12.24
C ARG A 298 -19.55 -3.71 -10.75
N ARG A 299 -18.75 -4.55 -10.07
CA ARG A 299 -18.91 -4.79 -8.64
C ARG A 299 -18.64 -3.53 -7.82
N ALA A 300 -17.63 -2.74 -8.19
CA ALA A 300 -17.39 -1.42 -7.60
C ALA A 300 -18.62 -0.51 -7.76
N THR A 301 -19.25 -0.48 -8.93
CA THR A 301 -20.46 0.33 -9.18
C THR A 301 -21.65 -0.09 -8.30
N GLU A 302 -21.80 -1.39 -8.03
CA GLU A 302 -22.84 -1.93 -7.14
C GLU A 302 -22.62 -1.51 -5.67
N LEU A 303 -21.37 -1.35 -5.24
CA LEU A 303 -20.98 -0.97 -3.88
C LEU A 303 -20.88 0.56 -3.67
N LEU A 304 -20.87 1.33 -4.76
CA LEU A 304 -20.71 2.78 -4.72
C LEU A 304 -22.00 3.48 -4.30
N ALA A 305 -21.88 4.45 -3.38
CA ALA A 305 -22.94 5.37 -3.02
C ALA A 305 -23.41 6.21 -4.23
N GLN A 306 -24.65 6.68 -4.18
CA GLN A 306 -25.11 7.69 -5.14
C GLN A 306 -24.31 8.98 -4.91
N GLY A 307 -23.87 9.61 -6.00
CA GLY A 307 -22.93 10.73 -5.97
C GLY A 307 -21.46 10.32 -5.77
N GLY A 308 -21.20 9.07 -5.40
CA GLY A 308 -19.85 8.54 -5.20
C GLY A 308 -19.03 8.49 -6.49
N ARG A 309 -17.71 8.37 -6.33
CA ARG A 309 -16.73 8.37 -7.43
C ARG A 309 -15.93 7.07 -7.49
N ILE A 310 -15.74 6.54 -8.69
CA ILE A 310 -14.83 5.43 -8.98
C ILE A 310 -13.68 5.98 -9.82
N VAL A 311 -12.45 5.59 -9.49
CA VAL A 311 -11.32 5.73 -10.41
C VAL A 311 -10.96 4.34 -10.93
N TYR A 312 -11.14 4.14 -12.23
CA TYR A 312 -10.65 2.97 -12.93
C TYR A 312 -9.27 3.27 -13.49
N SER A 313 -8.29 2.42 -13.22
CA SER A 313 -6.94 2.58 -13.75
C SER A 313 -6.30 1.27 -14.18
N THR A 314 -5.42 1.36 -15.17
CA THR A 314 -4.57 0.26 -15.63
C THR A 314 -3.17 0.78 -15.93
N CYS A 315 -2.15 -0.07 -15.77
CA CYS A 315 -0.83 0.16 -16.36
C CYS A 315 -0.73 -0.50 -17.74
N SER A 316 -1.77 -0.36 -18.56
CA SER A 316 -1.88 -0.88 -19.92
C SER A 316 -2.20 0.24 -20.92
N ILE A 317 -1.67 0.13 -22.12
CA ILE A 317 -1.95 1.05 -23.25
C ILE A 317 -3.12 0.49 -24.08
N ASN A 318 -3.50 -0.77 -23.88
CA ASN A 318 -4.40 -1.48 -24.76
C ASN A 318 -5.86 -0.96 -24.65
N PRO A 319 -6.48 -0.50 -25.75
CA PRO A 319 -7.87 -0.01 -25.71
C PRO A 319 -8.89 -1.06 -25.24
N ILE A 320 -8.59 -2.35 -25.41
CA ILE A 320 -9.45 -3.46 -24.96
C ILE A 320 -9.56 -3.52 -23.43
N GLU A 321 -8.49 -3.16 -22.72
CA GLU A 321 -8.46 -3.10 -21.25
C GLU A 321 -8.89 -1.73 -20.71
N ASN A 322 -8.95 -0.74 -21.59
CA ASN A 322 -9.15 0.66 -21.23
C ASN A 322 -10.55 1.10 -21.66
N GLU A 323 -10.68 1.77 -22.81
CA GLU A 323 -11.94 2.35 -23.27
C GLU A 323 -13.01 1.31 -23.54
N ALA A 324 -12.66 0.10 -24.00
CA ALA A 324 -13.65 -0.95 -24.18
C ALA A 324 -14.30 -1.39 -22.86
N VAL A 325 -13.55 -1.43 -21.76
CA VAL A 325 -14.11 -1.74 -20.41
C VAL A 325 -15.02 -0.60 -19.95
N ILE A 326 -14.59 0.65 -20.13
CA ILE A 326 -15.39 1.84 -19.76
C ILE A 326 -16.66 1.92 -20.60
N HIS A 327 -16.55 1.77 -21.92
CA HIS A 327 -17.67 1.71 -22.86
C HIS A 327 -18.69 0.67 -22.42
N ARG A 328 -18.25 -0.57 -22.18
CA ARG A 328 -19.11 -1.67 -21.75
C ARG A 328 -19.82 -1.34 -20.44
N MET A 329 -19.13 -0.72 -19.49
CA MET A 329 -19.70 -0.33 -18.21
C MET A 329 -20.76 0.76 -18.36
N LEU A 330 -20.48 1.82 -19.12
CA LEU A 330 -21.42 2.92 -19.40
C LEU A 330 -22.66 2.42 -20.13
N ALA A 331 -22.49 1.55 -21.13
CA ALA A 331 -23.60 0.90 -21.83
C ALA A 331 -24.49 0.10 -20.89
N LYS A 332 -23.89 -0.62 -19.92
CA LYS A 332 -24.65 -1.39 -18.93
C LYS A 332 -25.34 -0.50 -17.88
N ALA A 333 -24.74 0.64 -17.54
CA ALA A 333 -25.24 1.56 -16.54
C ALA A 333 -26.49 2.33 -17.00
N ASN A 334 -26.76 2.40 -18.31
CA ASN A 334 -27.96 3.01 -18.88
C ASN A 334 -28.28 4.41 -18.27
N GLY A 335 -27.26 5.26 -18.19
CA GLY A 335 -27.36 6.62 -17.64
C GLY A 335 -27.16 6.74 -16.12
N SER A 336 -26.97 5.64 -15.38
CA SER A 336 -26.67 5.71 -13.94
C SER A 336 -25.22 6.05 -13.61
N LEU A 337 -24.33 6.00 -14.61
CA LEU A 337 -22.92 6.35 -14.52
C LEU A 337 -22.56 7.35 -15.62
N GLU A 338 -21.63 8.25 -15.31
CA GLU A 338 -21.05 9.19 -16.26
C GLU A 338 -19.53 9.31 -16.05
N LEU A 339 -18.80 9.68 -17.11
CA LEU A 339 -17.39 10.06 -17.02
C LEU A 339 -17.25 11.50 -16.52
N VAL A 340 -16.43 11.68 -15.49
CA VAL A 340 -16.05 12.98 -14.92
C VAL A 340 -14.82 13.49 -15.66
N ASP A 341 -14.86 14.74 -16.09
CA ASP A 341 -13.69 15.42 -16.64
C ASP A 341 -12.78 15.86 -15.49
N VAL A 342 -11.55 15.33 -15.49
CA VAL A 342 -10.50 15.65 -14.50
C VAL A 342 -9.26 16.23 -15.16
N SER A 343 -9.35 16.67 -16.42
CA SER A 343 -8.24 17.28 -17.18
C SER A 343 -7.60 18.47 -16.45
N GLY A 344 -8.40 19.29 -15.77
CA GLY A 344 -7.94 20.43 -14.97
C GLY A 344 -7.49 20.10 -13.54
N SER A 345 -7.63 18.85 -13.09
CA SER A 345 -7.35 18.47 -11.69
C SER A 345 -5.85 18.36 -11.38
N LEU A 346 -5.02 18.15 -12.40
CA LEU A 346 -3.57 17.95 -12.26
C LEU A 346 -2.79 18.88 -13.21
N PRO A 347 -2.68 20.19 -12.88
CA PRO A 347 -2.00 21.16 -13.73
C PRO A 347 -0.55 20.76 -14.02
N GLY A 348 -0.16 20.74 -15.30
CA GLY A 348 1.19 20.34 -15.73
C GLY A 348 1.38 18.85 -16.03
N LEU A 349 0.35 18.02 -15.82
CA LEU A 349 0.33 16.65 -16.35
C LEU A 349 0.08 16.70 -17.86
N LYS A 350 0.94 16.06 -18.64
CA LYS A 350 0.73 15.84 -20.07
C LYS A 350 0.09 14.48 -20.27
N PHE A 351 -0.95 14.44 -21.08
CA PHE A 351 -1.68 13.23 -21.41
C PHE A 351 -2.35 13.38 -22.78
N LYS A 352 -2.74 12.26 -23.39
CA LYS A 352 -3.68 12.22 -24.52
C LYS A 352 -5.09 11.91 -23.99
N PRO A 353 -6.15 12.48 -24.58
CA PRO A 353 -7.53 12.05 -24.34
C PRO A 353 -7.74 10.56 -24.63
N GLY A 354 -8.76 9.97 -24.02
CA GLY A 354 -9.20 8.61 -24.33
C GLY A 354 -9.62 8.45 -25.80
N MET A 355 -9.44 7.23 -26.31
CA MET A 355 -9.78 6.88 -27.69
C MET A 355 -11.29 6.66 -27.83
N ASP A 356 -11.88 7.21 -28.89
CA ASP A 356 -13.30 7.05 -29.21
C ASP A 356 -13.54 5.97 -30.28
N ASN A 357 -12.46 5.50 -30.92
CA ASN A 357 -12.44 4.48 -31.95
C ASN A 357 -11.16 3.62 -31.82
N TRP A 358 -11.28 2.31 -32.01
CA TRP A 358 -10.15 1.37 -31.99
C TRP A 358 -10.51 0.11 -32.80
N LEU A 359 -9.51 -0.71 -33.10
CA LEU A 359 -9.71 -2.00 -33.76
C LEU A 359 -9.58 -3.13 -32.73
N VAL A 360 -10.29 -4.22 -32.93
CA VAL A 360 -10.10 -5.44 -32.13
C VAL A 360 -9.26 -6.40 -32.94
N SER A 361 -8.18 -6.93 -32.37
CA SER A 361 -7.33 -7.91 -33.07
C SER A 361 -7.42 -9.31 -32.48
N SER A 362 -7.18 -10.32 -33.32
CA SER A 362 -6.93 -11.68 -32.85
C SER A 362 -5.52 -11.82 -32.26
N ARG A 363 -5.23 -13.00 -31.68
CA ARG A 363 -3.87 -13.34 -31.20
C ARG A 363 -2.81 -13.26 -32.32
N ASN A 364 -3.23 -13.37 -33.57
CA ASN A 364 -2.36 -13.38 -34.74
C ASN A 364 -2.32 -12.03 -35.48
N LEU A 365 -2.81 -10.94 -34.87
CA LEU A 365 -2.87 -9.60 -35.47
C LEU A 365 -3.78 -9.48 -36.70
N GLU A 366 -4.81 -10.32 -36.79
CA GLU A 366 -5.92 -10.06 -37.72
C GLU A 366 -6.83 -9.01 -37.06
N PHE A 367 -7.01 -7.84 -37.68
CA PHE A 367 -7.81 -6.74 -37.14
C PHE A 367 -9.23 -6.74 -37.71
N TYR A 368 -10.21 -6.51 -36.84
CA TYR A 368 -11.63 -6.51 -37.15
C TYR A 368 -12.25 -5.17 -36.77
N LYS A 369 -13.18 -4.66 -37.60
CA LYS A 369 -13.90 -3.39 -37.33
C LYS A 369 -15.18 -3.61 -36.53
N ASN A 370 -15.79 -4.78 -36.68
CA ASN A 370 -17.02 -5.17 -35.99
C ASN A 370 -16.97 -6.67 -35.64
N PHE A 371 -17.93 -7.12 -34.83
CA PHE A 371 -17.96 -8.50 -34.35
C PHE A 371 -18.37 -9.50 -35.44
N GLU A 372 -19.16 -9.07 -36.41
CA GLU A 372 -19.67 -9.89 -37.51
C GLU A 372 -18.54 -10.37 -38.42
N GLU A 373 -17.52 -9.53 -38.63
CA GLU A 373 -16.28 -9.84 -39.35
C GLU A 373 -15.36 -10.85 -38.64
N VAL A 374 -15.59 -11.12 -37.35
CA VAL A 374 -14.68 -11.98 -36.56
C VAL A 374 -14.81 -13.43 -37.01
N ASP A 375 -13.68 -14.02 -37.40
CA ASP A 375 -13.57 -15.44 -37.72
C ASP A 375 -14.12 -16.33 -36.60
N GLU A 376 -14.83 -17.40 -36.97
CA GLU A 376 -15.49 -18.30 -36.02
C GLU A 376 -14.55 -18.84 -34.92
N LYS A 377 -13.30 -19.14 -35.28
CA LYS A 377 -12.23 -19.58 -34.36
C LYS A 377 -11.95 -18.59 -33.20
N TRP A 378 -12.21 -17.29 -33.39
CA TRP A 378 -11.91 -16.25 -32.42
C TRP A 378 -13.12 -15.74 -31.63
N ARG A 379 -14.35 -16.11 -32.03
CA ARG A 379 -15.61 -15.63 -31.40
C ARG A 379 -15.77 -16.03 -29.93
N THR A 380 -14.99 -16.99 -29.45
CA THR A 380 -14.92 -17.39 -28.03
C THR A 380 -14.06 -16.44 -27.18
N THR A 381 -13.11 -15.75 -27.80
CA THR A 381 -12.16 -14.86 -27.11
C THR A 381 -12.51 -13.39 -27.35
N ILE A 382 -12.81 -13.03 -28.60
CA ILE A 382 -13.30 -11.72 -28.98
C ILE A 382 -14.80 -11.66 -28.72
N ARG A 383 -15.27 -10.60 -28.06
CA ARG A 383 -16.68 -10.41 -27.69
C ARG A 383 -17.23 -9.12 -28.27
N PRO A 384 -18.54 -9.02 -28.55
CA PRO A 384 -19.13 -7.80 -29.10
C PRO A 384 -18.84 -6.53 -28.29
N GLN A 385 -18.77 -6.66 -26.95
CA GLN A 385 -18.55 -5.53 -26.05
C GLN A 385 -17.11 -4.98 -26.06
N MET A 386 -16.21 -5.60 -26.83
CA MET A 386 -14.83 -5.14 -27.00
C MET A 386 -14.69 -4.12 -28.14
N PHE A 387 -15.70 -4.01 -29.00
CA PHE A 387 -15.69 -3.09 -30.15
C PHE A 387 -16.10 -1.67 -29.72
N PRO A 388 -15.66 -0.64 -30.46
CA PRO A 388 -16.04 0.73 -30.17
C PRO A 388 -17.55 0.98 -30.31
N PRO A 389 -18.11 1.96 -29.58
CA PRO A 389 -19.50 2.36 -29.74
C PRO A 389 -19.79 2.93 -31.12
N ASP A 390 -21.05 2.82 -31.54
CA ASP A 390 -21.59 3.56 -32.68
C ASP A 390 -21.49 5.09 -32.46
N SER A 391 -21.64 5.85 -33.55
CA SER A 391 -21.42 7.30 -33.52
C SER A 391 -22.33 8.05 -32.55
N GLU A 392 -23.56 7.59 -32.34
CA GLU A 392 -24.51 8.26 -31.44
C GLU A 392 -24.16 8.00 -29.97
N THR A 393 -23.85 6.74 -29.65
CA THR A 393 -23.45 6.28 -28.31
C THR A 393 -22.10 6.88 -27.91
N ARG A 394 -21.18 7.02 -28.87
CA ARG A 394 -19.87 7.63 -28.68
C ARG A 394 -19.96 9.06 -28.16
N ALA A 395 -20.83 9.88 -28.76
CA ALA A 395 -21.06 11.26 -28.33
C ALA A 395 -21.65 11.35 -26.91
N LYS A 396 -22.45 10.37 -26.49
CA LYS A 396 -23.04 10.31 -25.15
C LYS A 396 -22.03 9.92 -24.07
N PHE A 397 -21.12 9.00 -24.37
CA PHE A 397 -20.21 8.45 -23.38
C PHE A 397 -19.03 9.36 -23.06
N ASN A 398 -18.65 10.28 -23.97
CA ASN A 398 -17.54 11.21 -23.76
C ASN A 398 -16.24 10.50 -23.37
N LEU A 399 -15.86 9.43 -24.11
CA LEU A 399 -14.65 8.63 -23.83
C LEU A 399 -13.36 9.46 -23.87
N ASN A 400 -13.37 10.60 -24.54
CA ASN A 400 -12.30 11.58 -24.54
C ASN A 400 -11.98 12.16 -23.14
N ARG A 401 -12.88 12.00 -22.16
CA ARG A 401 -12.62 12.37 -20.75
C ARG A 401 -11.69 11.40 -20.02
N CYS A 402 -11.45 10.21 -20.59
CA CYS A 402 -10.41 9.32 -20.07
C CYS A 402 -9.02 9.94 -20.34
N ILE A 403 -8.04 9.57 -19.52
CA ILE A 403 -6.68 10.09 -19.56
C ILE A 403 -5.75 8.94 -19.94
N ARG A 404 -4.95 9.14 -21.00
CA ARG A 404 -3.85 8.28 -21.40
C ARG A 404 -2.52 8.99 -21.16
N ILE A 405 -1.70 8.46 -20.25
CA ILE A 405 -0.33 8.92 -20.08
C ILE A 405 0.58 8.04 -20.92
N LEU A 406 1.33 8.66 -21.84
CA LEU A 406 2.28 7.95 -22.69
C LEU A 406 3.73 8.28 -22.27
N PRO A 407 4.64 7.28 -22.28
CA PRO A 407 5.99 7.41 -21.73
C PRO A 407 6.81 8.58 -22.27
N HIS A 408 6.77 8.83 -23.58
CA HIS A 408 7.58 9.85 -24.26
C HIS A 408 7.17 11.29 -23.88
N GLN A 409 5.96 11.49 -23.36
CA GLN A 409 5.45 12.83 -23.06
C GLN A 409 6.17 13.49 -21.87
N GLN A 410 6.50 12.69 -20.84
CA GLN A 410 7.12 13.16 -19.58
C GLN A 410 8.13 12.17 -18.99
N ASN A 411 8.68 11.26 -19.80
CA ASN A 411 9.64 10.25 -19.38
C ASN A 411 9.11 9.30 -18.26
N THR A 412 7.83 8.94 -18.30
CA THR A 412 7.17 8.10 -17.30
C THR A 412 6.88 6.68 -17.80
N GLY A 413 6.25 5.82 -16.98
CA GLY A 413 5.57 4.65 -17.52
C GLY A 413 4.32 5.05 -18.31
N ALA A 414 3.65 4.07 -18.92
CA ALA A 414 2.36 4.28 -19.56
C ALA A 414 1.22 3.89 -18.63
N PHE A 415 0.12 4.63 -18.71
CA PHE A 415 -0.98 4.45 -17.76
C PHE A 415 -2.30 4.97 -18.32
N PHE A 416 -3.41 4.39 -17.86
CA PHE A 416 -4.77 4.81 -18.20
C PHE A 416 -5.58 5.10 -16.96
N VAL A 417 -6.36 6.18 -16.99
CA VAL A 417 -7.23 6.59 -15.89
C VAL A 417 -8.58 7.04 -16.43
N ALA A 418 -9.65 6.55 -15.83
CA ALA A 418 -11.02 6.99 -16.09
C ALA A 418 -11.74 7.23 -14.75
N VAL A 419 -12.40 8.38 -14.64
CA VAL A 419 -13.11 8.78 -13.42
C VAL A 419 -14.60 8.70 -13.69
N LEU A 420 -15.31 7.88 -12.92
CA LEU A 420 -16.75 7.65 -13.06
C LEU A 420 -17.49 8.20 -11.85
N ARG A 421 -18.66 8.80 -12.07
CA ARG A 421 -19.58 9.22 -11.00
C ARG A 421 -20.91 8.51 -11.14
N LYS A 422 -21.46 8.03 -10.01
CA LYS A 422 -22.79 7.41 -9.98
C LYS A 422 -23.87 8.46 -9.77
N VAL A 423 -24.58 8.79 -10.84
CA VAL A 423 -25.61 9.83 -10.83
C VAL A 423 -27.02 9.28 -10.57
N GLY A 424 -27.22 7.98 -10.77
CA GLY A 424 -28.50 7.31 -10.56
C GLY A 424 -28.39 5.92 -9.94
N PRO A 425 -29.53 5.28 -9.63
CA PRO A 425 -29.54 3.92 -9.12
C PRO A 425 -29.00 2.95 -10.18
N PHE A 426 -28.09 2.07 -9.77
CA PHE A 426 -27.55 1.01 -10.63
C PHE A 426 -28.23 -0.31 -10.27
N THR A 427 -29.17 -0.77 -11.11
CA THR A 427 -29.80 -2.09 -10.94
C THR A 427 -29.10 -3.14 -11.78
N SER A 428 -28.52 -4.13 -11.11
CA SER A 428 -27.81 -5.26 -11.73
C SER A 428 -28.72 -6.35 -12.31
N LYS A 429 -30.04 -6.11 -12.42
CA LYS A 429 -30.99 -7.10 -12.98
C LYS A 429 -30.73 -7.30 -14.47
N GLU A 430 -29.78 -8.18 -14.78
CA GLU A 430 -29.82 -8.95 -16.01
C GLU A 430 -31.15 -9.71 -16.01
N LYS A 431 -32.11 -9.27 -16.83
CA LYS A 431 -33.16 -10.15 -17.30
C LYS A 431 -32.44 -11.35 -17.92
N ARG A 432 -32.54 -12.53 -17.30
CA ARG A 432 -32.31 -13.78 -18.03
C ARG A 432 -33.28 -13.71 -19.22
N ASN A 433 -32.75 -13.61 -20.43
CA ASN A 433 -33.60 -13.57 -21.61
C ASN A 433 -34.41 -14.86 -21.68
N GLU A 434 -35.74 -14.69 -21.67
CA GLU A 434 -36.72 -15.70 -22.06
C GLU A 434 -36.65 -15.92 -23.58
N THR A 435 -35.61 -16.61 -24.04
CA THR A 435 -35.57 -17.22 -25.37
C THR A 435 -34.82 -18.54 -25.26
N ASP A 436 -35.39 -19.46 -24.48
CA ASP A 436 -35.23 -20.90 -24.62
C ASP A 436 -36.54 -21.54 -24.14
N ASN A 437 -37.61 -21.27 -24.91
CA ASN A 437 -38.87 -22.00 -24.80
C ASN A 437 -38.67 -23.38 -25.46
N VAL A 438 -38.17 -24.34 -24.68
CA VAL A 438 -38.52 -25.75 -24.86
C VAL A 438 -39.33 -26.13 -23.62
N GLY A 439 -40.56 -26.59 -23.85
CA GLY A 439 -41.62 -26.68 -22.86
C GLY A 439 -41.35 -27.61 -21.65
N PRO A 440 -42.23 -27.56 -20.64
CA PRO A 440 -42.04 -28.29 -19.39
C PRO A 440 -42.40 -29.77 -19.59
N GLU A 441 -41.40 -30.63 -19.75
CA GLU A 441 -41.59 -32.05 -19.45
C GLU A 441 -41.55 -32.26 -17.93
N LYS A 442 -42.62 -32.91 -17.44
CA LYS A 442 -42.88 -33.19 -16.03
C LYS A 442 -41.75 -34.02 -15.40
N PRO A 443 -41.41 -33.80 -14.12
CA PRO A 443 -40.44 -34.62 -13.42
C PRO A 443 -41.08 -35.98 -13.08
N SER A 444 -40.73 -37.03 -13.83
CA SER A 444 -41.04 -38.41 -13.47
C SER A 444 -40.04 -38.95 -12.46
N SER A 445 -40.58 -39.32 -11.29
CA SER A 445 -40.10 -40.32 -10.33
C SER A 445 -38.63 -40.27 -9.87
N LYS A 446 -38.46 -39.86 -8.60
CA LYS A 446 -37.36 -40.30 -7.73
C LYS A 446 -37.30 -41.83 -7.69
N GLY A 447 -36.13 -42.40 -7.99
CA GLY A 447 -35.84 -43.82 -7.82
C GLY A 447 -34.35 -44.11 -8.01
N ASP A 448 -33.66 -44.39 -6.90
CA ASP A 448 -32.44 -45.18 -6.74
C ASP A 448 -31.27 -45.01 -7.70
N PHE A 449 -30.40 -44.02 -7.42
CA PHE A 449 -28.99 -44.10 -7.84
C PHE A 449 -28.01 -43.41 -6.85
N ASP A 450 -28.34 -43.38 -5.55
CA ASP A 450 -27.50 -42.73 -4.52
C ASP A 450 -27.01 -43.71 -3.43
N GLU A 451 -26.95 -45.01 -3.71
CA GLU A 451 -26.53 -46.05 -2.75
C GLU A 451 -25.20 -46.77 -3.07
N ARG A 452 -24.39 -46.29 -4.02
CA ARG A 452 -23.08 -46.92 -4.32
C ARG A 452 -21.90 -45.95 -4.38
N LEU A 453 -21.83 -45.02 -3.43
CA LEU A 453 -20.59 -44.29 -3.16
C LEU A 453 -20.14 -44.51 -1.71
N PRO A 454 -18.91 -45.01 -1.47
CA PRO A 454 -18.42 -45.25 -0.12
C PRO A 454 -18.46 -43.96 0.71
N GLN A 455 -18.97 -44.07 1.95
CA GLN A 455 -19.26 -42.98 2.90
C GLN A 455 -18.09 -42.05 3.27
N ASN A 456 -16.89 -42.22 2.70
CA ASN A 456 -15.69 -41.45 3.04
C ASN A 456 -15.37 -40.26 2.12
N GLN A 457 -16.23 -39.90 1.15
CA GLN A 457 -15.98 -38.73 0.27
C GLN A 457 -17.09 -37.67 0.21
N ARG A 458 -18.10 -37.72 1.08
CA ARG A 458 -18.99 -36.56 1.29
C ARG A 458 -18.33 -35.56 2.24
N LYS A 459 -17.29 -34.86 1.79
CA LYS A 459 -16.82 -33.65 2.48
C LYS A 459 -17.91 -32.58 2.37
N ARG A 460 -18.78 -32.50 3.37
CA ARG A 460 -19.48 -31.25 3.71
C ARG A 460 -18.42 -30.15 3.67
N ARG A 461 -18.58 -29.14 2.79
CA ARG A 461 -17.82 -27.89 2.88
C ARG A 461 -18.08 -27.33 4.28
N ARG A 462 -17.16 -27.59 5.22
CA ARG A 462 -17.11 -26.86 6.48
C ARG A 462 -16.96 -25.39 6.08
N LYS A 463 -17.72 -24.49 6.73
CA LYS A 463 -17.32 -23.08 6.79
C LYS A 463 -15.90 -23.10 7.37
N ASP A 464 -14.90 -22.93 6.53
CA ASP A 464 -13.53 -22.76 6.99
C ASP A 464 -13.54 -21.46 7.81
N VAL A 465 -13.48 -21.61 9.12
CA VAL A 465 -13.20 -20.50 10.03
C VAL A 465 -11.82 -20.00 9.65
N TYR A 466 -11.74 -18.76 9.15
CA TYR A 466 -10.48 -18.17 8.74
C TYR A 466 -9.51 -18.22 9.93
N ARG A 467 -8.31 -18.74 9.70
CA ARG A 467 -7.29 -19.01 10.73
C ARG A 467 -6.51 -17.74 11.09
N GLU A 468 -7.21 -16.63 11.24
CA GLU A 468 -6.66 -15.35 11.72
C GLU A 468 -6.93 -15.22 13.21
N ASP A 469 -6.05 -14.50 13.92
CA ASP A 469 -6.29 -14.18 15.31
C ASP A 469 -7.59 -13.35 15.47
N PRO A 470 -8.40 -13.63 16.50
CA PRO A 470 -9.70 -13.00 16.67
C PRO A 470 -9.57 -11.48 16.90
N TYR A 471 -10.51 -10.71 16.38
CA TYR A 471 -10.63 -9.28 16.67
C TYR A 471 -11.55 -9.08 17.88
N VAL A 472 -10.96 -8.95 19.06
CA VAL A 472 -11.70 -8.82 20.32
C VAL A 472 -11.65 -7.37 20.79
N PHE A 473 -12.72 -6.64 20.52
CA PHE A 473 -12.89 -5.26 20.99
C PHE A 473 -13.18 -5.21 22.49
N PHE A 474 -12.75 -4.12 23.12
CA PHE A 474 -12.98 -3.89 24.54
C PHE A 474 -14.47 -3.67 24.81
N LYS A 475 -14.91 -4.10 25.99
CA LYS A 475 -16.24 -3.80 26.50
C LYS A 475 -16.14 -2.64 27.49
N GLU A 476 -17.28 -2.01 27.79
CA GLU A 476 -17.35 -0.99 28.83
C GLU A 476 -16.86 -1.57 30.17
N GLY A 477 -15.99 -0.81 30.85
CA GLY A 477 -15.47 -1.19 32.16
C GLY A 477 -14.39 -2.27 32.15
N GLU A 478 -13.67 -2.47 31.03
CA GLU A 478 -12.55 -3.41 30.98
C GLU A 478 -11.48 -3.06 32.04
N GLU A 479 -11.14 -4.01 32.93
CA GLU A 479 -10.24 -3.77 34.08
C GLU A 479 -8.89 -3.15 33.67
N VAL A 480 -8.27 -3.72 32.62
CA VAL A 480 -6.98 -3.25 32.07
C VAL A 480 -7.05 -1.80 31.59
N TRP A 481 -8.22 -1.35 31.11
CA TRP A 481 -8.38 0.02 30.64
C TRP A 481 -8.39 1.02 31.80
N SER A 482 -9.01 0.67 32.93
CA SER A 482 -9.09 1.55 34.11
C SER A 482 -7.70 1.97 34.61
N ASP A 483 -6.76 1.02 34.66
CA ASP A 483 -5.35 1.29 35.02
C ASP A 483 -4.66 2.22 34.00
N ILE A 484 -4.87 1.98 32.70
CA ILE A 484 -4.26 2.78 31.63
C ILE A 484 -4.82 4.20 31.66
N LYS A 485 -6.14 4.35 31.72
CA LYS A 485 -6.86 5.61 31.75
C LYS A 485 -6.41 6.47 32.91
N SER A 486 -6.35 5.90 34.11
CA SER A 486 -5.87 6.58 35.31
C SER A 486 -4.39 6.97 35.23
N PHE A 487 -3.54 6.07 34.74
CA PHE A 487 -2.09 6.32 34.67
C PHE A 487 -1.69 7.43 33.69
N TYR A 488 -2.38 7.53 32.55
CA TYR A 488 -2.14 8.54 31.53
C TYR A 488 -3.08 9.73 31.61
N ASP A 489 -4.03 9.74 32.56
CA ASP A 489 -5.07 10.76 32.67
C ASP A 489 -5.79 10.94 31.32
N ILE A 490 -6.26 9.83 30.73
CA ILE A 490 -6.90 9.84 29.42
C ILE A 490 -8.31 10.42 29.53
N SER A 491 -8.58 11.42 28.70
CA SER A 491 -9.85 12.11 28.58
C SER A 491 -11.02 11.18 28.32
N GLU A 492 -12.16 11.46 28.95
CA GLU A 492 -13.46 10.81 28.72
C GLU A 492 -13.96 10.91 27.27
N LYS A 493 -13.39 11.81 26.46
CA LYS A 493 -13.70 11.91 25.02
C LYS A 493 -13.15 10.74 24.20
N PHE A 494 -12.20 9.99 24.73
CA PHE A 494 -11.64 8.82 24.06
C PHE A 494 -12.57 7.62 24.20
N ASP A 495 -12.97 7.04 23.07
CA ASP A 495 -13.80 5.83 23.06
C ASP A 495 -12.94 4.58 23.23
N GLU A 496 -12.98 3.98 24.42
CA GLU A 496 -12.25 2.74 24.71
C GLU A 496 -12.72 1.51 23.92
N GLN A 497 -13.96 1.51 23.39
CA GLN A 497 -14.48 0.41 22.60
C GLN A 497 -13.78 0.32 21.23
N CYS A 498 -13.09 1.38 20.83
CA CYS A 498 -12.21 1.38 19.65
C CYS A 498 -10.88 0.64 19.88
N LEU A 499 -10.59 0.22 21.11
CA LEU A 499 -9.45 -0.63 21.43
C LEU A 499 -9.79 -2.11 21.22
N LEU A 500 -8.83 -2.87 20.67
CA LEU A 500 -8.95 -4.30 20.44
C LEU A 500 -7.69 -5.07 20.81
N THR A 501 -7.89 -6.36 21.06
CA THR A 501 -6.82 -7.35 21.22
C THR A 501 -6.99 -8.49 20.24
N ARG A 502 -5.88 -9.21 20.01
CA ARG A 502 -5.80 -10.37 19.10
C ARG A 502 -5.95 -11.72 19.81
N CYS A 503 -6.48 -11.73 21.03
CA CYS A 503 -6.64 -12.94 21.82
C CYS A 503 -7.94 -12.88 22.63
N HIS A 504 -8.67 -13.99 22.71
CA HIS A 504 -9.84 -14.11 23.59
C HIS A 504 -9.44 -14.30 25.05
N GLU A 505 -8.41 -15.12 25.30
CA GLU A 505 -7.98 -15.52 26.63
C GLU A 505 -6.47 -15.34 26.80
N GLY A 506 -6.06 -15.08 28.04
CA GLY A 506 -4.66 -14.90 28.42
C GLY A 506 -4.21 -13.44 28.52
N LYS A 507 -2.91 -13.24 28.77
CA LYS A 507 -2.35 -11.90 28.98
C LYS A 507 -2.34 -11.11 27.67
N LYS A 508 -3.06 -9.99 27.65
CA LYS A 508 -3.07 -9.01 26.56
C LYS A 508 -1.67 -8.43 26.36
N LYS A 509 -0.93 -8.89 25.34
CA LYS A 509 0.43 -8.40 25.05
C LYS A 509 0.43 -7.03 24.38
N ASN A 510 -0.43 -6.85 23.39
CA ASN A 510 -0.56 -5.62 22.61
C ASN A 510 -2.04 -5.24 22.54
N ILE A 511 -2.32 -3.96 22.71
CA ILE A 511 -3.63 -3.36 22.50
C ILE A 511 -3.54 -2.51 21.24
N TYR A 512 -4.48 -2.69 20.32
CA TYR A 512 -4.55 -1.97 19.06
C TYR A 512 -5.72 -0.99 19.09
N LEU A 513 -5.60 0.12 18.38
CA LEU A 513 -6.62 1.15 18.20
C LEU A 513 -7.14 1.10 16.77
N THR A 514 -8.44 1.30 16.62
CA THR A 514 -9.13 1.50 15.33
C THR A 514 -9.97 2.76 15.38
N SER A 515 -10.41 3.29 14.24
CA SER A 515 -11.51 4.28 14.24
C SER A 515 -12.84 3.59 14.54
N ALA A 516 -13.83 4.36 15.00
CA ALA A 516 -15.18 3.84 15.27
C ALA A 516 -15.79 3.16 14.02
N GLY A 517 -15.63 3.78 12.83
CA GLY A 517 -16.11 3.20 11.58
C GLY A 517 -15.48 1.84 11.26
N ILE A 518 -14.18 1.66 11.53
CA ILE A 518 -13.52 0.37 11.35
C ILE A 518 -13.96 -0.65 12.40
N ARG A 519 -14.13 -0.26 13.66
CA ARG A 519 -14.67 -1.13 14.72
C ARG A 519 -16.02 -1.70 14.30
N ASP A 520 -16.96 -0.83 13.95
CA ASP A 520 -18.34 -1.20 13.62
C ASP A 520 -18.38 -2.11 12.39
N LEU A 521 -17.53 -1.81 11.40
CA LEU A 521 -17.35 -2.62 10.20
C LEU A 521 -16.82 -4.02 10.52
N VAL A 522 -15.81 -4.15 11.39
CA VAL A 522 -15.26 -5.47 11.76
C VAL A 522 -16.27 -6.26 12.58
N ILE A 523 -16.89 -5.67 13.60
CA ILE A 523 -17.86 -6.35 14.47
C ILE A 523 -19.03 -6.91 13.65
N THR A 524 -19.59 -6.08 12.76
CA THR A 524 -20.78 -6.45 11.96
C THR A 524 -20.46 -7.50 10.90
N ASN A 525 -19.25 -7.49 10.31
CA ASN A 525 -18.93 -8.28 9.12
C ASN A 525 -17.92 -9.42 9.34
N GLN A 526 -17.33 -9.60 10.52
CA GLN A 526 -16.30 -10.63 10.77
C GLN A 526 -16.71 -12.07 10.43
N SER A 527 -18.01 -12.36 10.33
CA SER A 527 -18.53 -13.69 9.96
C SER A 527 -18.61 -13.92 8.44
N THR A 528 -18.62 -12.85 7.64
CA THR A 528 -18.79 -12.89 6.17
C THR A 528 -17.56 -12.39 5.43
N ILE A 529 -16.81 -11.45 6.02
CA ILE A 529 -15.62 -10.85 5.46
C ILE A 529 -14.38 -11.42 6.14
N LYS A 530 -13.45 -11.94 5.34
CA LYS A 530 -12.10 -12.31 5.77
C LYS A 530 -11.23 -11.08 6.00
N PHE A 531 -11.10 -10.65 7.25
CA PHE A 531 -10.18 -9.60 7.68
C PHE A 531 -8.78 -10.15 7.94
N ILE A 532 -7.77 -9.62 7.23
CA ILE A 532 -6.36 -9.99 7.40
C ILE A 532 -5.70 -9.12 8.48
N ASN A 533 -5.94 -7.81 8.46
CA ASN A 533 -5.41 -6.92 9.47
C ASN A 533 -6.27 -5.68 9.64
N THR A 534 -6.36 -5.20 10.87
CA THR A 534 -6.86 -3.86 11.19
C THR A 534 -6.19 -3.34 12.46
N GLY A 535 -6.25 -2.02 12.62
CA GLY A 535 -5.81 -1.28 13.78
C GLY A 535 -4.30 -1.00 13.83
N VAL A 536 -3.95 0.04 14.58
CA VAL A 536 -2.59 0.46 14.88
C VAL A 536 -2.25 0.08 16.32
N LYS A 537 -1.00 -0.25 16.62
CA LYS A 537 -0.60 -0.65 17.98
C LYS A 537 -0.62 0.58 18.90
N ALA A 538 -1.52 0.61 19.87
CA ALA A 538 -1.72 1.72 20.80
C ALA A 538 -0.88 1.56 22.07
N PHE A 539 -0.96 0.38 22.68
CA PHE A 539 -0.29 0.09 23.95
C PHE A 539 0.42 -1.27 23.90
N VAL A 540 1.56 -1.35 24.57
CA VAL A 540 2.39 -2.56 24.68
C VAL A 540 2.57 -2.92 26.14
N ARG A 541 2.31 -4.17 26.49
CA ARG A 541 2.48 -4.65 27.85
C ARG A 541 3.97 -4.64 28.25
N CYS A 542 4.23 -4.14 29.44
CA CYS A 542 5.53 -4.08 30.11
C CYS A 542 5.39 -4.66 31.52
N ASP A 543 5.73 -5.94 31.68
CA ASP A 543 5.66 -6.61 32.98
C ASP A 543 6.92 -6.28 33.81
N ASN A 544 6.87 -5.23 34.63
CA ASN A 544 7.89 -4.91 35.64
C ASN A 544 7.28 -4.91 37.05
N LYS A 545 8.03 -5.43 38.04
CA LYS A 545 7.53 -5.76 39.39
C LYS A 545 7.02 -4.56 40.21
N ASN A 546 7.35 -3.32 39.85
CA ASN A 546 7.05 -2.10 40.63
C ASN A 546 6.22 -1.06 39.85
N MET A 547 5.42 -1.49 38.86
CA MET A 547 4.66 -0.56 38.01
C MET A 547 3.21 -0.39 38.45
N LYS A 548 2.72 0.87 38.42
CA LYS A 548 1.30 1.19 38.57
C LYS A 548 0.46 0.81 37.35
N CYS A 549 1.05 0.84 36.15
CA CYS A 549 0.39 0.47 34.91
C CYS A 549 1.26 -0.52 34.15
N ALA A 550 0.69 -1.66 33.75
CA ALA A 550 1.42 -2.71 33.03
C ALA A 550 1.57 -2.43 31.53
N PHE A 551 1.22 -1.23 31.04
CA PHE A 551 1.24 -0.89 29.63
C PHE A 551 2.00 0.41 29.38
N ARG A 552 2.79 0.43 28.31
CA ARG A 552 3.38 1.65 27.74
C ARG A 552 2.64 2.02 26.46
N VAL A 553 2.60 3.31 26.14
CA VAL A 553 2.18 3.76 24.80
C VAL A 553 3.18 3.24 23.76
N ALA A 554 2.68 2.85 22.59
CA ALA A 554 3.51 2.52 21.44
C ALA A 554 3.61 3.73 20.51
N ASN A 555 4.77 3.95 19.89
CA ASN A 555 4.93 5.04 18.91
C ASN A 555 3.95 4.91 17.75
N ASP A 556 3.67 3.68 17.31
CA ASP A 556 2.75 3.40 16.20
C ASP A 556 1.41 4.13 16.41
N GLY A 557 0.76 4.00 17.57
CA GLY A 557 -0.54 4.63 17.84
C GLY A 557 -0.46 5.96 18.60
N LEU A 558 0.74 6.50 18.84
CA LEU A 558 0.93 7.65 19.72
C LEU A 558 0.23 8.90 19.20
N GLU A 559 0.37 9.22 17.92
CA GLU A 559 -0.26 10.41 17.30
C GLU A 559 -1.78 10.39 17.42
N SER A 560 -2.42 9.21 17.27
CA SER A 560 -3.87 9.09 17.38
C SER A 560 -4.40 9.21 18.83
N ILE A 561 -3.58 8.88 19.83
CA ILE A 561 -3.99 8.85 21.25
C ILE A 561 -3.54 10.10 22.00
N TYR A 562 -2.43 10.69 21.60
CA TYR A 562 -1.82 11.87 22.22
C TYR A 562 -2.80 13.01 22.57
N PRO A 563 -3.77 13.39 21.70
CA PRO A 563 -4.75 14.45 21.98
C PRO A 563 -5.64 14.16 23.18
N TYR A 564 -5.80 12.88 23.53
CA TYR A 564 -6.63 12.43 24.64
C TYR A 564 -5.83 12.23 25.93
N ILE A 565 -4.50 12.19 25.86
CA ILE A 565 -3.63 11.97 27.03
C ILE A 565 -3.51 13.29 27.82
N GLY A 566 -3.71 13.22 29.13
CA GLY A 566 -3.55 14.34 30.05
C GLY A 566 -2.10 14.80 30.20
N ASN A 567 -1.89 15.86 30.98
CA ASN A 567 -0.57 16.48 31.12
C ASN A 567 0.35 15.73 32.11
N CYS A 568 -0.19 14.82 32.93
CA CYS A 568 0.53 14.17 34.02
C CYS A 568 1.69 13.26 33.59
N ARG A 569 1.75 12.85 32.31
CA ARG A 569 2.82 12.01 31.73
C ARG A 569 3.53 12.67 30.55
N LYS A 570 3.25 13.93 30.25
CA LYS A 570 3.85 14.69 29.15
C LYS A 570 5.08 15.45 29.66
N VAL A 571 6.17 15.37 28.92
CA VAL A 571 7.43 16.04 29.26
C VAL A 571 7.91 16.79 28.03
N SER A 572 8.01 18.11 28.13
CA SER A 572 8.58 18.96 27.09
C SER A 572 10.11 18.85 27.14
N ILE A 573 10.73 18.49 26.01
CA ILE A 573 12.16 18.24 25.91
C ILE A 573 12.79 19.26 24.95
N PRO A 574 13.79 20.05 25.39
CA PRO A 574 14.60 20.90 24.50
C PRO A 574 15.38 20.08 23.46
N ILE A 575 15.78 20.72 22.36
CA ILE A 575 16.46 20.04 21.25
C ILE A 575 17.73 19.28 21.69
N ASP A 576 18.60 19.90 22.49
CA ASP A 576 19.88 19.30 22.92
C ASP A 576 19.66 18.05 23.78
N ASP A 577 18.68 18.10 24.69
CA ASP A 577 18.31 16.96 25.53
C ASP A 577 17.70 15.84 24.66
N LEU A 578 16.88 16.18 23.67
CA LEU A 578 16.29 15.18 22.78
C LEU A 578 17.36 14.49 21.92
N ILE A 579 18.30 15.24 21.36
CA ILE A 579 19.46 14.68 20.64
C ILE A 579 20.26 13.75 21.57
N THR A 580 20.51 14.18 22.81
CA THR A 580 21.23 13.36 23.81
C THR A 580 20.52 12.05 24.10
N LEU A 581 19.19 12.08 24.25
CA LEU A 581 18.37 10.89 24.48
C LEU A 581 18.32 9.95 23.26
N LEU A 582 18.29 10.50 22.05
CA LEU A 582 18.25 9.74 20.79
C LEU A 582 19.58 9.04 20.51
N THR A 583 20.70 9.72 20.74
CA THR A 583 22.05 9.17 20.57
C THR A 583 22.34 8.04 21.57
N ASN A 584 21.76 8.13 22.77
CA ASN A 584 21.97 7.20 23.87
C ASN A 584 20.75 6.29 24.12
N ASN A 585 20.10 5.83 23.06
CA ASN A 585 18.83 5.11 23.12
C ASN A 585 18.91 3.63 23.60
N THR A 586 20.10 3.11 23.92
CA THR A 586 20.28 1.73 24.38
C THR A 586 19.95 1.60 25.87
N PRO A 587 19.44 0.43 26.33
CA PRO A 587 19.16 0.20 27.76
C PRO A 587 20.40 0.38 28.64
N GLN A 588 21.59 0.06 28.12
CA GLN A 588 22.86 0.10 28.85
C GLN A 588 23.42 1.52 29.00
N ASN A 589 23.09 2.43 28.08
CA ASN A 589 23.66 3.78 28.04
C ASN A 589 22.60 4.87 28.26
N SER A 590 21.49 4.56 28.92
CA SER A 590 20.41 5.54 29.10
C SER A 590 20.89 6.76 29.92
N PRO A 591 20.74 8.00 29.43
CA PRO A 591 21.21 9.20 30.13
C PRO A 591 20.63 9.32 31.54
N ALA A 592 21.48 9.76 32.47
CA ALA A 592 21.03 10.10 33.81
C ALA A 592 20.18 11.39 33.75
N ILE A 593 19.11 11.46 34.53
CA ILE A 593 18.25 12.66 34.61
C ILE A 593 19.10 13.89 34.98
N ALA A 594 20.09 13.71 35.86
CA ALA A 594 21.01 14.78 36.28
C ALA A 594 21.89 15.35 35.14
N SER A 595 22.01 14.65 34.00
CA SER A 595 22.76 15.13 32.83
C SER A 595 21.91 15.93 31.83
N LEU A 596 20.58 15.98 32.04
CA LEU A 596 19.64 16.73 31.19
C LEU A 596 19.44 18.15 31.73
N SER A 597 18.82 19.03 30.95
CA SER A 597 18.54 20.41 31.38
C SER A 597 17.70 20.50 32.66
N GLU A 598 17.89 21.58 33.43
CA GLU A 598 17.15 21.83 34.68
C GLU A 598 15.62 21.81 34.48
N ASN A 599 15.15 22.28 33.33
CA ASN A 599 13.75 22.27 32.96
C ASN A 599 13.20 20.82 32.91
N VAL A 600 13.89 19.92 32.22
CA VAL A 600 13.50 18.51 32.14
C VAL A 600 13.58 17.86 33.51
N GLN A 601 14.64 18.12 34.28
CA GLN A 601 14.79 17.61 35.65
C GLN A 601 13.60 17.98 36.53
N GLN A 602 13.15 19.24 36.47
CA GLN A 602 12.03 19.73 37.26
C GLN A 602 10.71 19.08 36.83
N GLN A 603 10.47 18.90 35.53
CA GLN A 603 9.26 18.23 35.02
C GLN A 603 9.18 16.75 35.44
N VAL A 604 10.30 16.03 35.47
CA VAL A 604 10.32 14.58 35.79
C VAL A 604 10.48 14.27 37.27
N LYS A 605 10.71 15.29 38.12
CA LYS A 605 10.90 15.16 39.57
C LYS A 605 9.69 14.50 40.23
N ASP A 606 8.50 15.02 39.95
CA ASP A 606 7.24 14.56 40.53
C ASP A 606 6.58 13.42 39.72
N LEU A 607 7.18 13.08 38.58
CA LEU A 607 6.71 12.01 37.70
C LEU A 607 7.09 10.65 38.27
N GLY A 608 6.14 9.78 38.59
CA GLY A 608 6.46 8.41 39.03
C GLY A 608 7.15 7.55 37.94
N PRO A 609 7.91 6.49 38.29
CA PRO A 609 8.51 5.59 37.31
C PRO A 609 7.50 5.01 36.32
N GLY A 610 7.88 4.90 35.05
CA GLY A 610 7.07 4.26 34.00
C GLY A 610 7.09 5.02 32.68
N SER A 611 6.17 4.65 31.78
CA SER A 611 6.08 5.24 30.44
C SER A 611 5.61 6.70 30.49
N CYS A 612 6.21 7.55 29.68
CA CYS A 612 5.89 8.97 29.52
C CYS A 612 5.90 9.34 28.03
N ILE A 613 5.49 10.56 27.70
CA ILE A 613 5.52 11.10 26.34
C ILE A 613 6.48 12.27 26.33
N LEU A 614 7.49 12.16 25.49
CA LEU A 614 8.48 13.20 25.25
C LEU A 614 7.99 14.03 24.08
N ILE A 615 7.97 15.34 24.26
CA ILE A 615 7.41 16.30 23.31
C ILE A 615 8.49 17.30 22.96
N TYR A 616 8.81 17.39 21.68
CA TYR A 616 9.59 18.50 21.15
C TYR A 616 8.68 19.36 20.28
N THR A 617 8.81 20.68 20.41
CA THR A 617 8.06 21.65 19.62
C THR A 617 9.03 22.67 19.06
N GLU A 618 9.15 22.70 17.73
CA GLU A 618 9.84 23.76 17.00
C GLU A 618 8.78 24.75 16.52
N LYS A 619 8.81 25.95 17.10
CA LYS A 619 7.94 27.03 16.65
C LYS A 619 8.42 27.55 15.31
N SER A 620 7.50 27.75 14.41
CA SER A 620 7.77 28.43 13.14
C SER A 620 7.22 29.87 13.17
N ASP A 621 7.67 30.72 12.24
CA ASP A 621 7.19 32.11 12.13
C ASP A 621 5.69 32.22 11.77
N ASP A 622 5.06 31.10 11.40
CA ASP A 622 3.64 30.97 11.07
C ASP A 622 3.06 29.83 11.92
N ASP A 623 2.29 30.15 12.96
CA ASP A 623 1.74 29.21 13.98
C ASP A 623 1.06 27.95 13.37
N GLN A 624 0.67 27.99 12.09
CA GLN A 624 0.12 26.83 11.37
C GLN A 624 1.15 25.75 11.00
N ASN A 625 2.45 26.00 11.16
CA ASN A 625 3.52 25.13 10.69
C ASN A 625 4.45 24.61 11.80
N ASP A 626 4.04 24.75 13.06
CA ASP A 626 4.81 24.22 14.19
C ASP A 626 5.08 22.72 14.01
N MET A 627 6.35 22.34 14.16
CA MET A 627 6.75 20.95 14.11
C MET A 627 6.69 20.39 15.53
N GLN A 628 5.70 19.52 15.78
CA GLN A 628 5.62 18.76 17.01
C GLN A 628 6.05 17.31 16.77
N ILE A 629 6.93 16.82 17.64
CA ILE A 629 7.41 15.45 17.62
C ILE A 629 7.01 14.79 18.94
N HIS A 630 6.25 13.70 18.86
CA HIS A 630 5.88 12.88 20.01
C HIS A 630 6.65 11.57 20.00
N ILE A 631 7.28 11.24 21.14
CA ILE A 631 8.04 10.00 21.29
C ILE A 631 7.63 9.32 22.60
N SER A 632 7.37 8.00 22.54
CA SER A 632 7.20 7.21 23.76
C SER A 632 8.52 7.18 24.53
N GLY A 633 8.49 7.67 25.76
CA GLY A 633 9.61 7.64 26.69
C GLY A 633 9.42 6.67 27.85
N TRP A 634 10.50 6.49 28.61
CA TRP A 634 10.51 5.81 29.89
C TRP A 634 11.23 6.64 30.95
N ARG A 635 10.53 6.93 32.05
CA ARG A 635 11.14 7.54 33.23
C ARG A 635 11.48 6.42 34.22
N GLY A 636 12.77 6.18 34.41
CA GLY A 636 13.32 5.29 35.43
C GLY A 636 13.41 5.97 36.80
N THR A 637 14.18 5.38 37.72
CA THR A 637 14.43 6.02 39.03
C THR A 637 15.38 7.21 38.90
N SER A 638 16.45 7.06 38.11
CA SER A 638 17.50 8.06 37.90
C SER A 638 17.80 8.33 36.42
N SER A 639 17.07 7.70 35.50
CA SER A 639 17.30 7.79 34.06
C SER A 639 16.03 8.14 33.30
N LEU A 640 16.20 8.76 32.13
CA LEU A 640 15.14 9.02 31.16
C LEU A 640 15.56 8.41 29.83
N ARG A 641 14.63 7.79 29.11
CA ARG A 641 14.93 7.08 27.85
C ARG A 641 13.87 7.32 26.79
N CYS A 642 14.30 7.43 25.53
CA CYS A 642 13.44 7.35 24.34
C CYS A 642 13.29 5.89 23.87
N TYR A 643 12.06 5.46 23.58
CA TYR A 643 11.83 4.23 22.81
C TYR A 643 11.69 4.60 21.35
N THR A 644 12.71 4.33 20.55
CA THR A 644 12.69 4.53 19.11
C THR A 644 13.34 3.33 18.43
N THR A 645 12.95 3.04 17.18
CA THR A 645 13.69 2.10 16.33
C THR A 645 14.92 2.80 15.75
N GLN A 646 15.91 2.04 15.28
CA GLN A 646 17.10 2.61 14.66
C GLN A 646 16.76 3.58 13.51
N HIS A 647 15.88 3.18 12.59
CA HIS A 647 15.46 4.05 11.47
C HIS A 647 14.75 5.32 11.95
N SER A 648 13.93 5.23 13.02
CA SER A 648 13.28 6.41 13.59
C SER A 648 14.28 7.34 14.29
N THR A 649 15.28 6.78 14.99
CA THR A 649 16.35 7.58 15.59
C THR A 649 17.12 8.34 14.51
N VAL A 650 17.48 7.68 13.41
CA VAL A 650 18.20 8.34 12.30
C VAL A 650 17.36 9.46 11.68
N HIS A 651 16.07 9.21 11.44
CA HIS A 651 15.15 10.23 10.92
C HIS A 651 15.06 11.44 11.85
N LEU A 652 14.83 11.21 13.14
CA LEU A 652 14.68 12.27 14.13
C LEU A 652 15.97 13.06 14.34
N LEU A 653 17.12 12.40 14.46
CA LEU A 653 18.41 13.09 14.54
C LEU A 653 18.65 13.97 13.32
N ARG A 654 18.32 13.48 12.12
CA ARG A 654 18.43 14.25 10.88
C ARG A 654 17.55 15.51 10.88
N LEU A 655 16.30 15.40 11.31
CA LEU A 655 15.40 16.55 11.43
C LEU A 655 15.89 17.60 12.44
N LEU A 656 16.51 17.14 13.53
CA LEU A 656 16.97 17.96 14.64
C LEU A 656 18.43 18.47 14.46
N GLY A 657 19.11 18.12 13.37
CA GLY A 657 20.52 18.48 13.15
C GLY A 657 21.51 17.72 14.05
N GLY A 658 21.12 16.58 14.61
CA GLY A 658 21.98 15.71 15.41
C GLY A 658 22.94 14.87 14.56
N ASP A 659 24.01 14.38 15.19
CA ASP A 659 25.02 13.58 14.50
C ASP A 659 24.50 12.18 14.13
N ILE A 660 24.53 11.87 12.83
CA ILE A 660 24.13 10.58 12.26
C ILE A 660 25.33 9.75 11.77
N SER A 661 26.56 10.21 12.00
CA SER A 661 27.81 9.58 11.52
C SER A 661 27.91 8.10 11.87
N LYS A 662 27.44 7.71 13.06
CA LYS A 662 27.37 6.32 13.52
C LYS A 662 26.53 5.40 12.63
N TYR A 663 25.55 5.96 11.92
CA TYR A 663 24.60 5.23 11.10
C TYR A 663 24.87 5.40 9.59
N ASP A 664 25.64 6.42 9.21
CA ASP A 664 25.96 6.72 7.83
C ASP A 664 27.23 5.98 7.37
N VAL A 665 27.03 4.75 6.90
CA VAL A 665 28.11 3.94 6.32
C VAL A 665 28.45 4.51 4.94
N ASN A 666 29.45 5.38 4.88
CA ASN A 666 29.90 6.00 3.64
C ASN A 666 31.15 5.31 3.08
N LYS A 667 30.98 4.56 1.99
CA LYS A 667 32.05 3.85 1.28
C LYS A 667 33.13 4.76 0.67
N PHE A 668 32.89 6.08 0.57
CA PHE A 668 33.83 7.06 0.06
C PHE A 668 34.74 7.65 1.15
N LYS A 669 34.41 7.42 2.44
CA LYS A 669 35.27 7.81 3.56
C LYS A 669 36.28 6.69 3.86
N PRO A 670 37.56 7.01 4.17
CA PRO A 670 38.50 6.02 4.68
C PRO A 670 37.96 5.39 5.97
N LEU A 671 38.19 4.08 6.15
CA LEU A 671 37.96 3.39 7.42
C LEU A 671 38.97 3.92 8.45
N GLU A 672 38.71 5.07 9.06
CA GLU A 672 39.43 5.49 10.26
C GLU A 672 38.83 4.80 11.50
N GLU A 673 39.73 4.45 12.42
CA GLU A 673 39.59 3.47 13.48
C GLU A 673 38.33 3.63 14.33
N ASN A 674 37.39 2.71 14.16
CA ASN A 674 36.27 2.51 15.08
C ASN A 674 36.48 1.14 15.78
N PRO A 675 37.08 1.09 16.99
CA PRO A 675 37.48 -0.16 17.62
C PRO A 675 36.31 -1.09 18.02
N GLU A 676 35.05 -0.63 17.90
CA GLU A 676 33.87 -1.39 18.33
C GLU A 676 33.05 -2.02 17.18
N ALA A 677 33.47 -1.89 15.92
CA ALA A 677 32.70 -2.41 14.77
C ALA A 677 33.00 -3.87 14.37
N THR A 678 33.86 -4.59 15.09
CA THR A 678 34.37 -5.92 14.67
C THR A 678 33.71 -7.13 15.33
N THR A 679 32.60 -6.99 16.06
CA THR A 679 31.89 -8.15 16.64
C THR A 679 30.39 -8.14 16.36
N SER A 680 29.98 -8.31 15.10
CA SER A 680 28.64 -8.87 14.77
C SER A 680 28.35 -9.19 13.30
N ASN A 681 29.26 -9.00 12.35
CA ASN A 681 28.97 -9.27 10.93
C ASN A 681 29.73 -10.47 10.36
N GLU A 682 29.40 -11.68 10.84
CA GLU A 682 29.48 -12.88 10.01
C GLU A 682 28.06 -13.34 9.66
N GLY A 683 27.59 -12.91 8.48
CA GLY A 683 26.37 -13.43 7.88
C GLY A 683 25.41 -12.36 7.39
N HIS A 684 25.74 -11.68 6.29
CA HIS A 684 24.81 -11.29 5.22
C HIS A 684 25.52 -10.44 4.15
N ASN A 685 26.44 -11.07 3.40
CA ASN A 685 26.83 -10.57 2.08
C ASN A 685 26.00 -11.32 1.02
N GLN A 686 24.74 -10.93 0.89
CA GLN A 686 23.95 -11.12 -0.33
C GLN A 686 23.21 -9.80 -0.56
N ALA A 687 23.56 -9.11 -1.64
CA ALA A 687 22.79 -7.99 -2.14
C ALA A 687 21.33 -8.47 -2.33
N PRO A 688 20.32 -7.82 -1.73
CA PRO A 688 18.94 -8.20 -1.96
C PRO A 688 18.57 -7.86 -3.41
N ASP A 689 17.97 -8.86 -4.06
CA ASP A 689 17.56 -8.84 -5.45
C ASP A 689 16.54 -7.72 -5.68
N LEU A 690 16.88 -6.86 -6.64
CA LEU A 690 16.13 -5.69 -7.06
C LEU A 690 15.05 -6.14 -8.04
N ASN A 691 13.84 -6.44 -7.56
CA ASN A 691 12.55 -6.32 -8.28
C ASN A 691 11.41 -6.86 -7.40
N GLY A 692 10.94 -6.03 -6.47
CA GLY A 692 9.87 -6.38 -5.53
C GLY A 692 9.09 -5.15 -5.06
N ALA A 693 8.50 -4.42 -6.01
CA ALA A 693 7.36 -3.52 -5.81
C ALA A 693 6.77 -3.19 -7.18
#